data_AF-A0A932MWI0-F1
#
_entry.id   AF-A0A932MWI0-F1
#
_cell.length_a   1.000
_cell.length_b   1.000
_cell.length_c   1.000
_cell.angle_alpha   90.00
_cell.angle_beta   90.00
_cell.angle_gamma   90.00
#
_symmetry.space_group_name_H-M   'P 1'
#
loop_
_entity.id
_entity.type
_entity.pdbx_description
1 polymer ?
#
loop_
_entity_poly.entity_id
_entity_poly.type
_entity_poly.pdbx_seq_one_letter_code
_entity_poly.pdbx_strand_id
1 'polypeptide(L)'
;MPVDRIDAQIQSLISGAAIETQKKVDQDDASDHARKTAEKKIAEKKENLKSTQSQREVYQRQSDVHGRMQQILGGAAGREAADALGNWQNNQQLQAKLTEAQKEMFREAMANNTGQASKAAQVLDRLSQQPGFNKAVNTAPQMGTLQAGVLENPKAEKPVADMLQSRFMQSAKSDAQAKNDFLRFGLRMANKGQMDAIKRAGDMLGTLTQNGVNKSGQRAAVNMANRKDADAKAAANVDAFMQNAHVGKMPTFVRSKATELLAKANGSGEVKEGFEQLAAEPKFKAQTAQNKGRFFSTIGTGRPSEFRELSDKSLQALRSSNFPKRAGQVGQFLGKMAAQVQKGGAKSVDPESLVKNARISALPTPPTLASAEGLDPEATTRVRSENRAKVIQFFNQLQRSYEHSEKKLNAAKYLEDVNSLQNLREPAAIDVTALPAEERVFVEERQQGVRETLERVRGLQRQRSRELRTKRMPPAKRRAMRAAQRLQGRQPKYFSPNAAGGVRAFQQVAAGAEGARPQPLPATPMRSQIQRSEAGIHSQVASAVAQLGQGPITPERATQVAQAIAQQVAQQVVAQVTEQLMGSATAPAAAPLVQEPSPAHHQSGKVDGWGIQRSFERDLGAPRPHVVKAAQSHDAAPVEPVEPYTGRTLVKDPTAVRPLGELTSAGWKSLTKAEVALLKNLGWSQQTWDTKDQPAARWPMSMATPFASLTPLQRESVSKLGFSAPDWDRRVQAFTMGKNA
;
A
#
# COMPACT_ATOMS: atom_id res chain seq x y z
N MET A 1 80.50 20.83 -23.30
CA MET A 1 80.37 20.81 -21.82
C MET A 1 79.82 19.45 -21.43
N PRO A 2 80.59 18.61 -20.73
CA PRO A 2 80.12 17.32 -20.23
C PRO A 2 79.32 17.55 -18.95
N VAL A 3 78.17 16.90 -18.82
CA VAL A 3 77.57 16.64 -17.51
C VAL A 3 77.56 15.13 -17.32
N ASP A 4 78.07 14.77 -16.16
CA ASP A 4 78.62 13.49 -15.75
C ASP A 4 77.68 12.29 -15.77
N ARG A 5 78.36 11.15 -15.89
CA ARG A 5 77.90 9.80 -15.63
C ARG A 5 77.23 9.74 -14.25
N ILE A 6 75.95 9.37 -14.22
CA ILE A 6 75.38 8.78 -13.00
C ILE A 6 75.99 7.40 -12.85
N ASP A 7 76.75 7.23 -11.77
CA ASP A 7 77.46 6.02 -11.39
C ASP A 7 76.56 4.78 -11.43
N ALA A 8 76.99 3.75 -12.16
CA ALA A 8 76.35 2.43 -12.19
C ALA A 8 76.27 1.80 -10.79
N GLN A 9 77.12 2.25 -9.85
CA GLN A 9 77.09 1.86 -8.44
C GLN A 9 75.88 2.42 -7.68
N ILE A 10 75.34 3.58 -8.06
CA ILE A 10 74.14 4.16 -7.44
C ILE A 10 72.88 3.44 -7.95
N GLN A 11 72.84 3.04 -9.23
CA GLN A 11 71.72 2.25 -9.76
C GLN A 11 71.65 0.84 -9.15
N SER A 12 72.79 0.18 -8.87
CA SER A 12 72.78 -1.14 -8.23
C SER A 12 72.32 -1.07 -6.77
N LEU A 13 72.71 -0.03 -6.02
CA LEU A 13 72.26 0.21 -4.63
C LEU A 13 70.76 0.52 -4.55
N ILE A 14 70.21 1.29 -5.49
CA ILE A 14 68.76 1.57 -5.57
C ILE A 14 67.99 0.28 -5.90
N SER A 15 68.52 -0.59 -6.76
CA SER A 15 67.85 -1.85 -7.11
C SER A 15 67.88 -2.88 -5.97
N GLY A 16 68.99 -2.97 -5.21
CA GLY A 16 69.11 -3.83 -4.04
C GLY A 16 68.19 -3.40 -2.89
N ALA A 17 68.14 -2.10 -2.58
CA ALA A 17 67.26 -1.56 -1.54
C ALA A 17 65.77 -1.78 -1.88
N ALA A 18 65.39 -1.66 -3.16
CA ALA A 18 64.01 -1.92 -3.61
C ALA A 18 63.61 -3.40 -3.43
N ILE A 19 64.52 -4.34 -3.69
CA ILE A 19 64.27 -5.79 -3.53
C ILE A 19 64.17 -6.18 -2.04
N GLU A 20 64.99 -5.59 -1.17
CA GLU A 20 64.88 -5.83 0.27
C GLU A 20 63.61 -5.24 0.87
N THR A 21 63.17 -4.06 0.41
CA THR A 21 61.87 -3.51 0.83
C THR A 21 60.72 -4.38 0.34
N GLN A 22 60.79 -4.93 -0.88
CA GLN A 22 59.75 -5.83 -1.40
C GLN A 22 59.66 -7.12 -0.57
N LYS A 23 60.81 -7.73 -0.22
CA LYS A 23 60.84 -8.93 0.64
C LYS A 23 60.30 -8.68 2.05
N LYS A 24 60.56 -7.51 2.64
CA LYS A 24 59.99 -7.13 3.95
C LYS A 24 58.48 -6.92 3.86
N VAL A 25 58.00 -6.25 2.81
CA VAL A 25 56.55 -6.10 2.57
C VAL A 25 55.87 -7.45 2.38
N ASP A 26 56.47 -8.37 1.63
CA ASP A 26 55.92 -9.72 1.42
C ASP A 26 55.91 -10.55 2.72
N GLN A 27 56.91 -10.38 3.59
CA GLN A 27 56.94 -11.01 4.93
C GLN A 27 55.91 -10.41 5.87
N ASP A 28 55.75 -9.09 5.87
CA ASP A 28 54.77 -8.39 6.70
C ASP A 28 53.36 -8.77 6.26
N ASP A 29 53.08 -8.83 4.95
CA ASP A 29 51.79 -9.28 4.40
C ASP A 29 51.50 -10.76 4.73
N ALA A 30 52.52 -11.63 4.68
CA ALA A 30 52.38 -13.02 5.09
C ALA A 30 52.08 -13.16 6.59
N SER A 31 52.73 -12.33 7.43
CA SER A 31 52.51 -12.31 8.87
C SER A 31 51.11 -11.77 9.23
N ASP A 32 50.64 -10.75 8.52
CA ASP A 32 49.31 -10.17 8.68
C ASP A 32 48.22 -11.13 8.20
N HIS A 33 48.47 -11.87 7.11
CA HIS A 33 47.57 -12.92 6.65
C HIS A 33 47.47 -14.07 7.67
N ALA A 34 48.61 -14.48 8.25
CA ALA A 34 48.66 -15.50 9.31
C ALA A 34 47.92 -15.04 10.58
N ARG A 35 48.08 -13.77 10.98
CA ARG A 35 47.37 -13.18 12.11
C ARG A 35 45.87 -13.12 11.87
N LYS A 36 45.42 -12.67 10.69
CA LYS A 36 44.00 -12.64 10.31
C LYS A 36 43.39 -14.05 10.26
N THR A 37 44.13 -15.06 9.79
CA THR A 37 43.64 -16.45 9.83
C THR A 37 43.57 -17.01 11.25
N ALA A 38 44.52 -16.69 12.13
CA ALA A 38 44.47 -17.07 13.54
C ALA A 38 43.29 -16.39 14.28
N GLU A 39 43.09 -15.08 14.07
CA GLU A 39 41.96 -14.33 14.63
C GLU A 39 40.61 -14.90 14.15
N LYS A 40 40.51 -15.26 12.87
CA LYS A 40 39.31 -15.93 12.33
C LYS A 40 39.07 -17.29 12.99
N LYS A 41 40.10 -18.12 13.16
CA LYS A 41 39.99 -19.42 13.85
C LYS A 41 39.59 -19.27 15.32
N ILE A 42 40.09 -18.23 16.01
CA ILE A 42 39.70 -17.94 17.40
C ILE A 42 38.24 -17.49 17.46
N ALA A 43 37.78 -16.65 16.52
CA ALA A 43 36.39 -16.22 16.44
C ALA A 43 35.43 -17.41 16.18
N GLU A 44 35.76 -18.27 15.21
CA GLU A 44 34.99 -19.50 14.91
C GLU A 44 34.96 -20.44 16.13
N LYS A 45 36.08 -20.62 16.83
CA LYS A 45 36.12 -21.45 18.05
C LYS A 45 35.30 -20.84 19.20
N LYS A 46 35.29 -19.52 19.35
CA LYS A 46 34.42 -18.83 20.33
C LYS A 46 32.94 -18.97 19.98
N GLU A 47 32.58 -18.92 18.70
CA GLU A 47 31.20 -19.12 18.25
C GLU A 47 30.74 -20.57 18.48
N ASN A 48 31.59 -21.55 18.18
CA ASN A 48 31.31 -22.96 18.46
C ASN A 48 31.19 -23.27 19.97
N LEU A 49 32.00 -22.63 20.82
CA LEU A 49 31.86 -22.79 22.27
C LEU A 49 30.55 -22.18 22.79
N LYS A 50 30.15 -21.01 22.27
CA LYS A 50 28.85 -20.39 22.61
C LYS A 50 27.67 -21.23 22.15
N SER A 51 27.72 -21.80 20.95
CA SER A 51 26.65 -22.67 20.46
C SER A 51 26.55 -23.95 21.30
N THR A 52 27.68 -24.55 21.67
CA THR A 52 27.71 -25.76 22.51
C THR A 52 27.20 -25.50 23.93
N GLN A 53 27.59 -24.37 24.55
CA GLN A 53 27.04 -23.95 25.85
C GLN A 53 25.53 -23.69 25.78
N SER A 54 25.08 -22.97 24.75
CA SER A 54 23.64 -22.72 24.57
C SER A 54 22.84 -24.02 24.38
N GLN A 55 23.39 -25.01 23.68
CA GLN A 55 22.75 -26.31 23.53
C GLN A 55 22.66 -27.07 24.86
N ARG A 56 23.74 -27.11 25.65
CA ARG A 56 23.73 -27.75 26.99
C ARG A 56 22.71 -27.11 27.92
N GLU A 57 22.61 -25.78 27.93
CA GLU A 57 21.61 -25.06 28.73
C GLU A 57 20.18 -25.37 28.28
N VAL A 58 19.94 -25.47 26.96
CA VAL A 58 18.62 -25.85 26.43
C VAL A 58 18.26 -27.27 26.84
N TYR A 59 19.19 -28.23 26.75
CA TYR A 59 18.96 -29.61 27.18
C TYR A 59 18.67 -29.72 28.69
N GLN A 60 19.42 -29.02 29.54
CA GLN A 60 19.17 -29.01 30.98
C GLN A 60 17.79 -28.44 31.31
N ARG A 61 17.44 -27.29 30.72
CA ARG A 61 16.11 -26.69 30.92
C ARG A 61 14.98 -27.62 30.47
N GLN A 62 15.13 -28.28 29.32
CA GLN A 62 14.12 -29.23 28.85
C GLN A 62 13.98 -30.45 29.77
N SER A 63 15.09 -30.97 30.29
CA SER A 63 15.08 -32.07 31.26
C SER A 63 14.36 -31.67 32.56
N ASP A 64 14.67 -30.49 33.10
CA ASP A 64 14.05 -29.99 34.33
C ASP A 64 12.54 -29.75 34.16
N VAL A 65 12.14 -29.16 33.02
CA VAL A 65 10.73 -28.98 32.67
C VAL A 65 10.04 -30.33 32.55
N HIS A 66 10.65 -31.31 31.88
CA HIS A 66 10.05 -32.64 31.72
C HIS A 66 9.87 -33.35 33.07
N GLY A 67 10.87 -33.29 33.96
CA GLY A 67 10.79 -33.85 35.32
C GLY A 67 9.66 -33.22 36.14
N ARG A 68 9.55 -31.88 36.14
CA ARG A 68 8.46 -31.18 36.82
C ARG A 68 7.10 -31.49 36.20
N MET A 69 7.02 -31.63 34.89
CA MET A 69 5.79 -32.00 34.20
C MET A 69 5.33 -33.41 34.55
N GLN A 70 6.24 -34.38 34.71
CA GLN A 70 5.91 -35.71 35.22
C GLN A 70 5.41 -35.67 36.66
N GLN A 71 5.99 -34.82 37.52
CA GLN A 71 5.50 -34.60 38.88
C GLN A 71 4.08 -34.00 38.90
N ILE A 72 3.78 -33.06 38.00
CA ILE A 72 2.44 -32.49 37.84
C ILE A 72 1.46 -33.56 37.38
N LEU A 73 1.78 -34.34 36.34
CA LEU A 73 0.92 -35.42 35.84
C LEU A 73 0.72 -36.54 36.87
N GLY A 74 1.74 -36.83 37.69
CA GLY A 74 1.67 -37.77 38.80
C GLY A 74 0.88 -37.24 40.02
N GLY A 75 0.34 -36.02 39.94
CA GLY A 75 -0.47 -35.42 41.01
C GLY A 75 0.32 -34.82 42.18
N ALA A 76 1.66 -34.90 42.15
CA ALA A 76 2.52 -34.39 43.23
C ALA A 76 2.46 -32.86 43.36
N ALA A 77 2.17 -32.15 42.26
CA ALA A 77 1.94 -30.70 42.27
C ALA A 77 0.47 -30.30 42.50
N GLY A 78 -0.39 -31.27 42.86
CA GLY A 78 -1.82 -31.09 43.07
C GLY A 78 -2.67 -31.72 41.97
N ARG A 79 -3.73 -32.44 42.36
CA ARG A 79 -4.65 -33.15 41.45
C ARG A 79 -5.31 -32.21 40.43
N GLU A 80 -5.69 -31.01 40.85
CA GLU A 80 -6.30 -30.01 39.96
C GLU A 80 -5.37 -29.61 38.79
N ALA A 81 -4.06 -29.54 39.03
CA ALA A 81 -3.09 -29.20 38.00
C ALA A 81 -2.87 -30.36 37.02
N ALA A 82 -2.86 -31.60 37.52
CA ALA A 82 -2.81 -32.81 36.71
C ALA A 82 -4.03 -32.90 35.78
N ASP A 83 -5.23 -32.72 36.35
CA ASP A 83 -6.50 -32.78 35.62
C ASP A 83 -6.59 -31.65 34.58
N ALA A 84 -6.21 -30.42 34.95
CA ALA A 84 -6.19 -29.28 34.04
C ALA A 84 -5.23 -29.51 32.85
N LEU A 85 -4.04 -30.04 33.13
CA LEU A 85 -3.06 -30.37 32.10
C LEU A 85 -3.58 -31.49 31.18
N GLY A 86 -4.13 -32.55 31.75
CA GLY A 86 -4.71 -33.68 31.03
C GLY A 86 -5.83 -33.23 30.10
N ASN A 87 -6.77 -32.43 30.61
CA ASN A 87 -7.88 -31.88 29.82
C ASN A 87 -7.36 -30.99 28.68
N TRP A 88 -6.38 -30.12 28.95
CA TRP A 88 -5.78 -29.28 27.91
C TRP A 88 -5.04 -30.10 26.84
N GLN A 89 -4.32 -31.15 27.22
CA GLN A 89 -3.62 -32.06 26.29
C GLN A 89 -4.61 -32.88 25.45
N ASN A 90 -5.71 -33.32 26.05
CA ASN A 90 -6.73 -34.14 25.39
C ASN A 90 -7.69 -33.31 24.52
N ASN A 91 -7.69 -31.98 24.68
CA ASN A 91 -8.50 -31.10 23.86
C ASN A 91 -7.93 -30.95 22.44
N GLN A 92 -8.34 -31.86 21.56
CA GLN A 92 -7.89 -31.91 20.16
C GLN A 92 -8.13 -30.59 19.41
N GLN A 93 -9.19 -29.85 19.73
CA GLN A 93 -9.50 -28.57 19.06
C GLN A 93 -8.47 -27.49 19.39
N LEU A 94 -8.01 -27.43 20.65
CA LEU A 94 -6.94 -26.55 21.07
C LEU A 94 -5.60 -27.00 20.48
N GLN A 95 -5.28 -28.29 20.63
CA GLN A 95 -3.98 -28.84 20.21
C GLN A 95 -3.74 -28.70 18.70
N ALA A 96 -4.78 -28.84 17.88
CA ALA A 96 -4.68 -28.68 16.42
C ALA A 96 -4.35 -27.25 15.98
N LYS A 97 -4.59 -26.24 16.83
CA LYS A 97 -4.33 -24.83 16.52
C LYS A 97 -3.03 -24.32 17.12
N LEU A 98 -2.39 -25.07 17.99
CA LEU A 98 -1.15 -24.69 18.65
C LEU A 98 0.06 -25.24 17.90
N THR A 99 1.09 -24.40 17.75
CA THR A 99 2.40 -24.88 17.30
C THR A 99 3.13 -25.58 18.44
N GLU A 100 4.08 -26.46 18.13
CA GLU A 100 4.89 -27.12 19.18
C GLU A 100 5.61 -26.12 20.09
N ALA A 101 6.09 -25.00 19.56
CA ALA A 101 6.66 -23.93 20.36
C ALA A 101 5.66 -23.30 21.35
N GLN A 102 4.39 -23.17 20.97
CA GLN A 102 3.34 -22.66 21.85
C GLN A 102 2.93 -23.70 22.91
N LYS A 103 2.91 -24.98 22.54
CA LYS A 103 2.70 -26.07 23.49
C LYS A 103 3.82 -26.12 24.52
N GLU A 104 5.06 -25.98 24.09
CA GLU A 104 6.21 -25.97 24.98
C GLU A 104 6.20 -24.77 25.92
N MET A 105 5.87 -23.57 25.41
CA MET A 105 5.65 -22.40 26.26
C MET A 105 4.57 -22.64 27.34
N PHE A 106 3.51 -23.39 27.03
CA PHE A 106 2.51 -23.76 28.02
C PHE A 106 3.07 -24.71 29.08
N ARG A 107 3.83 -25.74 28.65
CA ARG A 107 4.45 -26.72 29.56
C ARG A 107 5.47 -26.03 30.48
N GLU A 108 6.28 -25.13 29.96
CA GLU A 108 7.20 -24.30 30.74
C GLU A 108 6.43 -23.44 31.75
N ALA A 109 5.33 -22.80 31.36
CA ALA A 109 4.49 -22.04 32.27
C ALA A 109 3.87 -22.92 33.37
N MET A 110 3.42 -24.13 33.04
CA MET A 110 2.92 -25.13 33.99
C MET A 110 4.01 -25.58 34.98
N ALA A 111 5.24 -25.79 34.52
CA ALA A 111 6.37 -26.19 35.35
C ALA A 111 6.89 -25.06 36.26
N ASN A 112 6.70 -23.80 35.86
CA ASN A 112 7.18 -22.64 36.61
C ASN A 112 6.12 -22.02 37.54
N ASN A 113 4.84 -22.03 37.15
CA ASN A 113 3.75 -21.46 37.92
C ASN A 113 2.48 -22.32 37.77
N THR A 114 2.53 -23.50 38.39
CA THR A 114 1.51 -24.55 38.24
C THR A 114 0.11 -24.07 38.59
N GLY A 115 -0.05 -23.27 39.66
CA GLY A 115 -1.37 -22.80 40.10
C GLY A 115 -2.02 -21.79 39.16
N GLN A 116 -1.24 -20.91 38.54
CA GLN A 116 -1.77 -19.96 37.55
C GLN A 116 -2.02 -20.64 36.20
N ALA A 117 -1.09 -21.49 35.77
CA ALA A 117 -1.17 -22.16 34.49
C ALA A 117 -2.26 -23.26 34.47
N SER A 118 -2.56 -23.92 35.60
CA SER A 118 -3.69 -24.86 35.69
C SER A 118 -5.03 -24.14 35.51
N LYS A 119 -5.21 -22.97 36.15
CA LYS A 119 -6.39 -22.11 35.94
C LYS A 119 -6.47 -21.64 34.48
N ALA A 120 -5.35 -21.27 33.88
CA ALA A 120 -5.31 -20.91 32.47
C ALA A 120 -5.71 -22.08 31.55
N ALA A 121 -5.26 -23.31 31.83
CA ALA A 121 -5.67 -24.51 31.11
C ALA A 121 -7.19 -24.72 31.19
N GLN A 122 -7.77 -24.65 32.39
CA GLN A 122 -9.21 -24.78 32.59
C GLN A 122 -10.01 -23.70 31.87
N VAL A 123 -9.50 -22.46 31.84
CA VAL A 123 -10.11 -21.36 31.09
C VAL A 123 -10.02 -21.60 29.59
N LEU A 124 -8.86 -22.00 29.06
CA LEU A 124 -8.71 -22.30 27.64
C LEU A 124 -9.60 -23.46 27.19
N ASP A 125 -9.73 -24.50 28.03
CA ASP A 125 -10.62 -25.62 27.77
C ASP A 125 -12.08 -25.15 27.68
N ARG A 126 -12.57 -24.41 28.69
CA ARG A 126 -13.93 -23.83 28.68
C ARG A 126 -14.17 -22.87 27.51
N LEU A 127 -13.21 -21.99 27.19
CA LEU A 127 -13.29 -21.08 26.05
C LEU A 127 -13.36 -21.84 24.71
N SER A 128 -12.64 -22.96 24.58
CA SER A 128 -12.63 -23.75 23.36
C SER A 128 -13.97 -24.44 23.07
N GLN A 129 -14.71 -24.77 24.14
CA GLN A 129 -16.02 -25.40 24.06
C GLN A 129 -17.12 -24.39 23.72
N GLN A 130 -16.85 -23.08 23.78
CA GLN A 130 -17.84 -22.07 23.47
C GLN A 130 -18.25 -22.06 21.98
N PRO A 131 -19.54 -21.83 21.69
CA PRO A 131 -20.01 -21.74 20.32
C PRO A 131 -19.30 -20.57 19.61
N GLY A 132 -18.77 -20.86 18.42
CA GLY A 132 -18.07 -19.86 17.62
C GLY A 132 -16.57 -19.69 17.94
N PHE A 133 -16.00 -20.43 18.90
CA PHE A 133 -14.55 -20.41 19.16
C PHE A 133 -13.73 -20.65 17.88
N ASN A 134 -14.11 -21.65 17.08
CA ASN A 134 -13.45 -21.98 15.81
C ASN A 134 -13.51 -20.87 14.75
N LYS A 135 -14.53 -20.01 14.80
CA LYS A 135 -14.66 -18.86 13.90
C LYS A 135 -13.84 -17.65 14.38
N ALA A 136 -13.78 -17.45 15.70
CA ALA A 136 -13.01 -16.39 16.34
C ALA A 136 -11.51 -16.62 16.27
N VAL A 137 -11.06 -17.83 16.62
CA VAL A 137 -9.66 -18.23 16.69
C VAL A 137 -9.44 -19.30 15.62
N ASN A 138 -9.07 -18.87 14.41
CA ASN A 138 -8.91 -19.75 13.26
C ASN A 138 -7.45 -19.89 12.79
N THR A 139 -6.51 -19.25 13.47
CA THR A 139 -5.08 -19.32 13.14
C THR A 139 -4.22 -19.52 14.38
N ALA A 140 -3.06 -20.19 14.22
CA ALA A 140 -2.13 -20.42 15.31
C ALA A 140 -1.61 -19.13 16.00
N PRO A 141 -1.37 -18.00 15.29
CA PRO A 141 -1.01 -16.74 15.95
C PRO A 141 -2.10 -16.20 16.88
N GLN A 142 -3.38 -16.34 16.51
CA GLN A 142 -4.51 -15.93 17.36
C GLN A 142 -4.61 -16.82 18.59
N MET A 143 -4.45 -18.14 18.41
CA MET A 143 -4.46 -19.09 19.51
C MET A 143 -3.30 -18.84 20.49
N GLY A 144 -2.09 -18.61 19.97
CA GLY A 144 -0.94 -18.27 20.81
C GLY A 144 -1.10 -16.95 21.56
N THR A 145 -1.70 -15.93 20.91
CA THR A 145 -2.03 -14.66 21.57
C THR A 145 -3.04 -14.89 22.70
N LEU A 146 -4.09 -15.66 22.45
CA LEU A 146 -5.10 -16.02 23.45
C LEU A 146 -4.47 -16.78 24.62
N GLN A 147 -3.67 -17.81 24.33
CA GLN A 147 -2.97 -18.61 25.32
C GLN A 147 -2.06 -17.74 26.21
N ALA A 148 -1.26 -16.86 25.61
CA ALA A 148 -0.36 -15.98 26.36
C ALA A 148 -1.12 -15.03 27.29
N GLY A 149 -2.21 -14.42 26.82
CA GLY A 149 -2.98 -13.50 27.66
C GLY A 149 -3.78 -14.20 28.77
N VAL A 150 -4.31 -15.40 28.51
CA VAL A 150 -5.00 -16.20 29.56
C VAL A 150 -4.00 -16.74 30.58
N LEU A 151 -2.78 -17.12 30.14
CA LEU A 151 -1.69 -17.47 31.05
C LEU A 151 -1.32 -16.29 31.95
N GLU A 152 -1.22 -15.08 31.40
CA GLU A 152 -0.90 -13.87 32.17
C GLU A 152 -2.01 -13.51 33.18
N ASN A 153 -3.28 -13.69 32.82
CA ASN A 153 -4.40 -13.39 33.70
C ASN A 153 -5.60 -14.35 33.49
N PRO A 154 -5.65 -15.48 34.22
CA PRO A 154 -6.74 -16.43 34.10
C PRO A 154 -8.10 -15.86 34.52
N LYS A 155 -8.13 -14.81 35.35
CA LYS A 155 -9.38 -14.16 35.81
C LYS A 155 -10.09 -13.38 34.69
N ALA A 156 -9.41 -13.14 33.57
CA ALA A 156 -9.97 -12.45 32.40
C ALA A 156 -10.88 -13.34 31.54
N GLU A 157 -11.24 -14.55 31.98
CA GLU A 157 -12.08 -15.51 31.23
C GLU A 157 -13.35 -14.87 30.65
N LYS A 158 -14.17 -14.22 31.49
CA LYS A 158 -15.42 -13.60 31.06
C LYS A 158 -15.21 -12.50 29.99
N PRO A 159 -14.32 -11.51 30.18
CA PRO A 159 -13.97 -10.55 29.11
C PRO A 159 -13.54 -11.21 27.81
N VAL A 160 -12.74 -12.28 27.91
CA VAL A 160 -12.20 -12.97 26.76
C VAL A 160 -13.31 -13.73 26.03
N ALA A 161 -14.21 -14.39 26.75
CA ALA A 161 -15.41 -15.02 26.18
C ALA A 161 -16.27 -13.99 25.42
N ASP A 162 -16.58 -12.85 26.04
CA ASP A 162 -17.37 -11.78 25.43
C ASP A 162 -16.68 -11.23 24.17
N MET A 163 -15.35 -11.04 24.22
CA MET A 163 -14.54 -10.61 23.08
C MET A 163 -14.60 -11.62 21.93
N LEU A 164 -14.46 -12.92 22.21
CA LEU A 164 -14.53 -13.97 21.20
C LEU A 164 -15.92 -14.05 20.57
N GLN A 165 -16.97 -13.76 21.32
CA GLN A 165 -18.35 -13.69 20.81
C GLN A 165 -18.67 -12.43 20.00
N SER A 166 -17.81 -11.41 20.02
CA SER A 166 -18.02 -10.19 19.24
C SER A 166 -18.25 -10.48 17.75
N ARG A 167 -19.15 -9.70 17.12
CA ARG A 167 -19.46 -9.83 15.69
C ARG A 167 -18.21 -9.77 14.81
N PHE A 168 -17.23 -8.96 15.20
CA PHE A 168 -15.95 -8.86 14.52
C PHE A 168 -15.16 -10.17 14.54
N MET A 169 -15.03 -10.80 15.71
CA MET A 169 -14.31 -12.06 15.87
C MET A 169 -15.06 -13.22 15.19
N GLN A 170 -16.39 -13.23 15.24
CA GLN A 170 -17.20 -14.28 14.63
C GLN A 170 -17.29 -14.19 13.09
N SER A 171 -17.00 -13.03 12.50
CA SER A 171 -17.17 -12.84 11.06
C SER A 171 -16.05 -13.50 10.24
N ALA A 172 -16.45 -14.17 9.16
CA ALA A 172 -15.55 -14.72 8.14
C ALA A 172 -14.95 -13.63 7.23
N LYS A 173 -15.55 -12.43 7.18
CA LYS A 173 -15.08 -11.30 6.37
C LYS A 173 -14.03 -10.44 7.09
N SER A 174 -13.83 -10.67 8.38
CA SER A 174 -12.83 -9.97 9.18
C SER A 174 -11.42 -10.43 8.83
N ASP A 175 -10.48 -9.48 8.79
CA ASP A 175 -9.08 -9.75 8.51
C ASP A 175 -8.40 -10.50 9.67
N ALA A 176 -7.69 -11.59 9.36
CA ALA A 176 -7.06 -12.43 10.38
C ALA A 176 -6.00 -11.70 11.22
N GLN A 177 -5.24 -10.78 10.60
CA GLN A 177 -4.27 -9.95 11.30
C GLN A 177 -4.98 -8.93 12.21
N ALA A 178 -6.03 -8.26 11.72
CA ALA A 178 -6.83 -7.35 12.55
C ALA A 178 -7.51 -8.08 13.73
N LYS A 179 -8.00 -9.33 13.55
CA LYS A 179 -8.48 -10.17 14.66
C LYS A 179 -7.40 -10.43 15.70
N ASN A 180 -6.19 -10.77 15.26
CA ASN A 180 -5.07 -11.02 16.16
C ASN A 180 -4.66 -9.75 16.93
N ASP A 181 -4.61 -8.61 16.25
CA ASP A 181 -4.30 -7.32 16.88
C ASP A 181 -5.42 -6.89 17.85
N PHE A 182 -6.68 -7.21 17.54
CA PHE A 182 -7.81 -7.00 18.44
C PHE A 182 -7.79 -7.93 19.65
N LEU A 183 -7.39 -9.20 19.51
CA LEU A 183 -7.16 -10.10 20.65
C LEU A 183 -6.08 -9.54 21.59
N ARG A 184 -4.96 -9.07 21.05
CA ARG A 184 -3.89 -8.43 21.84
C ARG A 184 -4.38 -7.19 22.59
N PHE A 185 -5.14 -6.35 21.89
CA PHE A 185 -5.79 -5.19 22.49
C PHE A 185 -6.72 -5.61 23.63
N GLY A 186 -7.65 -6.53 23.36
CA GLY A 186 -8.68 -6.95 24.31
C GLY A 186 -8.09 -7.62 25.55
N LEU A 187 -7.09 -8.48 25.41
CA LEU A 187 -6.40 -9.10 26.55
C LEU A 187 -5.69 -8.06 27.43
N ARG A 188 -5.01 -7.09 26.81
CA ARG A 188 -4.37 -5.99 27.55
C ARG A 188 -5.40 -5.14 28.30
N MET A 189 -6.53 -4.82 27.67
CA MET A 189 -7.59 -4.02 28.27
C MET A 189 -8.34 -4.79 29.35
N ALA A 190 -8.49 -6.11 29.20
CA ALA A 190 -9.09 -6.99 30.20
C ALA A 190 -8.21 -7.04 31.47
N ASN A 191 -6.88 -7.08 31.30
CA ASN A 191 -5.93 -6.97 32.41
C ASN A 191 -6.02 -5.62 33.14
N LYS A 192 -6.41 -4.56 32.43
CA LYS A 192 -6.70 -3.24 33.02
C LYS A 192 -8.12 -3.10 33.57
N GLY A 193 -8.98 -4.11 33.46
CA GLY A 193 -10.40 -4.04 33.84
C GLY A 193 -11.26 -3.12 32.93
N GLN A 194 -10.77 -2.74 31.74
CA GLN A 194 -11.41 -1.78 30.85
C GLN A 194 -12.34 -2.46 29.83
N MET A 195 -13.38 -3.12 30.33
CA MET A 195 -14.32 -3.95 29.57
C MET A 195 -15.08 -3.16 28.48
N ASP A 196 -15.50 -1.94 28.81
CA ASP A 196 -16.24 -1.07 27.88
C ASP A 196 -15.40 -0.67 26.66
N ALA A 197 -14.08 -0.59 26.81
CA ALA A 197 -13.19 -0.31 25.68
C ALA A 197 -13.12 -1.50 24.72
N ILE A 198 -13.08 -2.73 25.24
CA ILE A 198 -13.11 -3.97 24.45
C ILE A 198 -14.42 -4.06 23.67
N LYS A 199 -15.55 -3.87 24.37
CA LYS A 199 -16.89 -3.92 23.77
C LYS A 199 -17.04 -2.89 22.67
N ARG A 200 -16.74 -1.61 22.94
CA ARG A 200 -16.84 -0.53 21.94
C ARG A 200 -15.95 -0.76 20.72
N ALA A 201 -14.72 -1.22 20.92
CA ALA A 201 -13.84 -1.54 19.81
C ALA A 201 -14.36 -2.74 19.01
N GLY A 202 -14.88 -3.78 19.68
CA GLY A 202 -15.51 -4.94 19.06
C GLY A 202 -16.76 -4.58 18.24
N ASP A 203 -17.61 -3.71 18.79
CA ASP A 203 -18.83 -3.22 18.13
C ASP A 203 -18.48 -2.38 16.91
N MET A 204 -17.58 -1.40 17.05
CA MET A 204 -17.07 -0.59 15.94
C MET A 204 -16.51 -1.48 14.82
N LEU A 205 -15.61 -2.41 15.14
CA LEU A 205 -15.02 -3.34 14.16
C LEU A 205 -16.09 -4.27 13.55
N GLY A 206 -17.09 -4.66 14.32
CA GLY A 206 -18.26 -5.40 13.86
C GLY A 206 -19.02 -4.62 12.79
N THR A 207 -19.32 -3.33 13.06
CA THR A 207 -19.95 -2.41 12.10
C THR A 207 -19.09 -2.25 10.84
N LEU A 208 -17.76 -2.13 10.96
CA LEU A 208 -16.86 -2.03 9.81
C LEU A 208 -16.95 -3.27 8.92
N THR A 209 -16.89 -4.46 9.53
CA THR A 209 -16.96 -5.71 8.78
C THR A 209 -18.34 -5.93 8.15
N GLN A 210 -19.43 -5.59 8.85
CA GLN A 210 -20.79 -5.67 8.33
C GLN A 210 -20.98 -4.76 7.11
N ASN A 211 -20.41 -3.56 7.15
CA ASN A 211 -20.45 -2.58 6.06
C ASN A 211 -19.43 -2.84 4.93
N GLY A 212 -18.75 -3.99 4.94
CA GLY A 212 -17.84 -4.39 3.86
C GLY A 212 -16.54 -3.58 3.81
N VAL A 213 -16.12 -2.98 4.93
CA VAL A 213 -14.83 -2.29 4.99
C VAL A 213 -13.70 -3.28 4.78
N ASN A 214 -12.77 -2.93 3.90
CA ASN A 214 -11.65 -3.79 3.55
C ASN A 214 -10.67 -4.02 4.72
N LYS A 215 -9.71 -4.92 4.49
CA LYS A 215 -8.68 -5.29 5.47
C LYS A 215 -7.85 -4.09 5.96
N SER A 216 -7.55 -3.10 5.10
CA SER A 216 -6.74 -1.94 5.50
C SER A 216 -7.49 -1.00 6.44
N GLY A 217 -8.78 -0.77 6.20
CA GLY A 217 -9.64 -0.01 7.10
C GLY A 217 -9.81 -0.69 8.46
N GLN A 218 -10.03 -2.01 8.48
CA GLN A 218 -10.13 -2.77 9.74
C GLN A 218 -8.83 -2.69 10.56
N ARG A 219 -7.66 -2.91 9.94
CA ARG A 219 -6.37 -2.77 10.63
C ARG A 219 -6.11 -1.36 11.14
N ALA A 220 -6.47 -0.34 10.36
CA ALA A 220 -6.33 1.05 10.79
C ALA A 220 -7.20 1.35 12.02
N ALA A 221 -8.43 0.83 12.07
CA ALA A 221 -9.33 0.99 13.21
C ALA A 221 -8.84 0.26 14.47
N VAL A 222 -8.30 -0.96 14.35
CA VAL A 222 -7.65 -1.65 15.48
C VAL A 222 -6.42 -0.88 15.96
N ASN A 223 -5.59 -0.39 15.04
CA ASN A 223 -4.42 0.43 15.39
C ASN A 223 -4.79 1.75 16.06
N MET A 224 -5.91 2.35 15.67
CA MET A 224 -6.46 3.52 16.35
C MET A 224 -6.82 3.17 17.80
N ALA A 225 -7.59 2.09 18.02
CA ALA A 225 -7.97 1.63 19.36
C ALA A 225 -6.73 1.32 20.25
N ASN A 226 -5.67 0.78 19.65
CA ASN A 226 -4.41 0.47 20.33
C ASN A 226 -3.55 1.70 20.71
N ARG A 227 -3.70 2.84 20.03
CA ARG A 227 -2.85 4.03 20.27
C ARG A 227 -3.34 4.85 21.45
N LYS A 228 -4.65 4.95 21.58
CA LYS A 228 -5.32 5.65 22.68
C LYS A 228 -6.27 4.67 23.31
N ASP A 229 -5.72 3.84 24.19
CA ASP A 229 -6.48 2.91 25.01
C ASP A 229 -7.72 3.65 25.55
N ALA A 230 -8.91 3.22 25.13
CA ALA A 230 -10.21 3.77 25.53
C ALA A 230 -10.61 5.19 25.05
N ASP A 231 -10.09 5.71 23.92
CA ASP A 231 -10.67 6.91 23.29
C ASP A 231 -12.07 6.61 22.71
N ALA A 232 -13.06 6.70 23.60
CA ALA A 232 -14.47 6.48 23.34
C ALA A 232 -14.99 7.31 22.17
N LYS A 233 -14.54 8.56 22.09
CA LYS A 233 -14.98 9.53 21.11
C LYS A 233 -14.45 9.16 19.73
N ALA A 234 -13.19 8.74 19.63
CA ALA A 234 -12.60 8.28 18.38
C ALA A 234 -13.35 7.06 17.80
N ALA A 235 -13.62 6.05 18.64
CA ALA A 235 -14.36 4.86 18.23
C ALA A 235 -15.80 5.19 17.81
N ALA A 236 -16.50 6.01 18.60
CA ALA A 236 -17.85 6.47 18.29
C ALA A 236 -17.92 7.27 16.98
N ASN A 237 -16.91 8.10 16.69
CA ASN A 237 -16.85 8.85 15.45
C ASN A 237 -16.67 7.94 14.22
N VAL A 238 -15.83 6.92 14.31
CA VAL A 238 -15.66 5.94 13.22
C VAL A 238 -16.93 5.12 13.01
N ASP A 239 -17.61 4.70 14.08
CA ASP A 239 -18.87 3.97 14.00
C ASP A 239 -20.00 4.84 13.41
N ALA A 240 -20.17 6.05 13.93
CA ALA A 240 -21.16 7.02 13.43
C ALA A 240 -20.90 7.38 11.96
N PHE A 241 -19.65 7.55 11.54
CA PHE A 241 -19.28 7.77 10.14
C PHE A 241 -19.80 6.65 9.23
N MET A 242 -19.75 5.40 9.70
CA MET A 242 -20.16 4.24 8.92
C MET A 242 -21.67 4.04 8.89
N GLN A 243 -22.37 4.54 9.90
CA GLN A 243 -23.83 4.56 9.97
C GLN A 243 -24.44 5.72 9.16
N ASN A 244 -23.64 6.72 8.76
CA ASN A 244 -24.10 7.84 7.95
C ASN A 244 -24.65 7.38 6.59
N ALA A 245 -25.89 7.80 6.26
CA ALA A 245 -26.59 7.38 5.05
C ALA A 245 -25.86 7.74 3.74
N HIS A 246 -25.15 8.88 3.70
CA HIS A 246 -24.38 9.27 2.51
C HIS A 246 -23.13 8.41 2.33
N VAL A 247 -22.46 8.06 3.44
CA VAL A 247 -21.30 7.15 3.45
C VAL A 247 -21.72 5.72 3.07
N GLY A 248 -22.89 5.27 3.55
CA GLY A 248 -23.50 4.00 3.16
C GLY A 248 -23.82 3.89 1.67
N LYS A 249 -24.00 5.01 0.96
CA LYS A 249 -24.21 5.07 -0.50
C LYS A 249 -22.92 5.16 -1.31
N MET A 250 -21.76 5.33 -0.67
CA MET A 250 -20.47 5.33 -1.35
C MET A 250 -20.11 3.93 -1.89
N PRO A 251 -19.39 3.83 -3.02
CA PRO A 251 -18.77 2.59 -3.44
C PRO A 251 -17.87 2.01 -2.33
N THR A 252 -17.84 0.68 -2.18
CA THR A 252 -17.15 0.00 -1.07
C THR A 252 -15.69 0.40 -0.91
N PHE A 253 -14.96 0.59 -2.01
CA PHE A 253 -13.55 1.01 -1.97
C PHE A 253 -13.39 2.46 -1.46
N VAL A 254 -14.32 3.37 -1.79
CA VAL A 254 -14.33 4.76 -1.33
C VAL A 254 -14.55 4.77 0.18
N ARG A 255 -15.62 4.09 0.60
CA ARG A 255 -16.00 3.94 2.01
C ARG A 255 -14.84 3.39 2.83
N SER A 256 -14.29 2.26 2.40
CA SER A 256 -13.16 1.61 3.06
C SER A 256 -11.95 2.54 3.21
N LYS A 257 -11.64 3.32 2.17
CA LYS A 257 -10.51 4.24 2.21
C LYS A 257 -10.78 5.44 3.13
N ALA A 258 -11.99 5.99 3.09
CA ALA A 258 -12.39 7.07 3.99
C ALA A 258 -12.31 6.63 5.46
N THR A 259 -12.82 5.43 5.79
CA THR A 259 -12.69 4.84 7.13
C THR A 259 -11.22 4.64 7.53
N GLU A 260 -10.38 4.13 6.62
CA GLU A 260 -8.94 3.96 6.88
C GLU A 260 -8.27 5.30 7.23
N LEU A 261 -8.59 6.36 6.50
CA LEU A 261 -8.03 7.69 6.74
C LEU A 261 -8.58 8.31 8.04
N LEU A 262 -9.87 8.15 8.31
CA LEU A 262 -10.49 8.62 9.54
C LEU A 262 -9.86 7.93 10.76
N ALA A 263 -9.70 6.61 10.72
CA ALA A 263 -9.04 5.86 11.78
C ALA A 263 -7.56 6.28 11.95
N LYS A 264 -6.84 6.56 10.84
CA LYS A 264 -5.48 7.10 10.90
C LYS A 264 -5.41 8.48 11.53
N ALA A 265 -6.44 9.30 11.36
CA ALA A 265 -6.65 10.59 12.04
C ALA A 265 -7.28 10.43 13.43
N ASN A 266 -7.17 9.23 14.02
CA ASN A 266 -7.68 8.90 15.35
C ASN A 266 -9.16 9.22 15.53
N GLY A 267 -9.98 9.01 14.51
CA GLY A 267 -11.42 9.26 14.60
C GLY A 267 -11.76 10.72 14.90
N SER A 268 -10.93 11.68 14.46
CA SER A 268 -11.21 13.10 14.66
C SER A 268 -12.59 13.49 14.12
N GLY A 269 -13.37 14.19 14.93
CA GLY A 269 -14.71 14.67 14.55
C GLY A 269 -14.68 15.59 13.33
N GLU A 270 -13.69 16.48 13.27
CA GLU A 270 -13.52 17.39 12.12
C GLU A 270 -13.23 16.62 10.81
N VAL A 271 -12.39 15.58 10.88
CA VAL A 271 -12.08 14.74 9.71
C VAL A 271 -13.29 13.91 9.30
N LYS A 272 -14.05 13.39 10.27
CA LYS A 272 -15.33 12.71 10.04
C LYS A 272 -16.28 13.65 9.27
N GLU A 273 -16.55 14.84 9.80
CA GLU A 273 -17.44 15.82 9.20
C GLU A 273 -17.01 16.19 7.78
N GLY A 274 -15.72 16.39 7.54
CA GLY A 274 -15.21 16.66 6.19
C GLY A 274 -15.42 15.51 5.21
N PHE A 275 -15.27 14.27 5.64
CA PHE A 275 -15.57 13.10 4.82
C PHE A 275 -17.07 12.89 4.59
N GLU A 276 -17.92 13.22 5.58
CA GLU A 276 -19.39 13.19 5.43
C GLU A 276 -19.88 14.27 4.47
N GLN A 277 -19.32 15.49 4.55
CA GLN A 277 -19.60 16.57 3.61
C GLN A 277 -19.16 16.19 2.18
N LEU A 278 -17.97 15.59 2.03
CA LEU A 278 -17.53 15.03 0.75
C LEU A 278 -18.49 13.93 0.25
N ALA A 279 -18.99 13.09 1.14
CA ALA A 279 -19.94 12.04 0.80
C ALA A 279 -21.27 12.57 0.27
N ALA A 280 -21.75 13.67 0.86
CA ALA A 280 -23.01 14.30 0.51
C ALA A 280 -22.93 15.04 -0.84
N GLU A 281 -21.75 15.49 -1.26
CA GLU A 281 -21.56 16.29 -2.48
C GLU A 281 -21.91 15.50 -3.77
N PRO A 282 -22.93 15.90 -4.55
CA PRO A 282 -23.35 15.16 -5.74
C PRO A 282 -22.27 15.02 -6.80
N LYS A 283 -21.48 16.09 -7.01
CA LYS A 283 -20.33 16.08 -7.92
C LYS A 283 -19.26 15.09 -7.47
N PHE A 284 -19.04 14.98 -6.17
CA PHE A 284 -18.11 14.00 -5.61
C PHE A 284 -18.55 12.59 -5.92
N LYS A 285 -19.83 12.26 -5.70
CA LYS A 285 -20.41 10.94 -6.01
C LYS A 285 -20.25 10.58 -7.48
N ALA A 286 -20.56 11.51 -8.39
CA ALA A 286 -20.40 11.32 -9.83
C ALA A 286 -18.93 11.07 -10.21
N GLN A 287 -18.00 11.85 -9.64
CA GLN A 287 -16.59 11.77 -9.97
C GLN A 287 -15.87 10.59 -9.31
N THR A 288 -16.25 10.17 -8.10
CA THR A 288 -15.60 9.03 -7.42
C THR A 288 -15.96 7.70 -8.05
N ALA A 289 -17.17 7.55 -8.58
CA ALA A 289 -17.55 6.40 -9.39
C ALA A 289 -16.63 6.26 -10.62
N GLN A 290 -16.37 7.37 -11.33
CA GLN A 290 -15.51 7.37 -12.52
C GLN A 290 -14.02 7.23 -12.18
N ASN A 291 -13.56 7.89 -11.11
CA ASN A 291 -12.14 8.00 -10.77
C ASN A 291 -11.66 6.94 -9.75
N LYS A 292 -12.49 5.95 -9.41
CA LYS A 292 -12.15 4.80 -8.57
C LYS A 292 -11.43 5.17 -7.26
N GLY A 293 -11.85 6.27 -6.62
CA GLY A 293 -11.40 6.61 -5.25
C GLY A 293 -10.08 7.35 -5.16
N ARG A 294 -9.58 7.84 -6.30
CA ARG A 294 -8.37 8.67 -6.34
C ARG A 294 -8.43 9.88 -5.41
N PHE A 295 -9.61 10.46 -5.17
CA PHE A 295 -9.78 11.57 -4.21
C PHE A 295 -9.26 11.21 -2.81
N PHE A 296 -9.75 10.11 -2.23
CA PHE A 296 -9.28 9.67 -0.92
C PHE A 296 -7.83 9.19 -0.95
N SER A 297 -7.38 8.61 -2.06
CA SER A 297 -5.94 8.31 -2.21
C SER A 297 -5.09 9.59 -2.18
N THR A 298 -5.56 10.69 -2.78
CA THR A 298 -4.90 11.99 -2.78
C THR A 298 -4.92 12.60 -1.38
N ILE A 299 -6.07 12.61 -0.69
CA ILE A 299 -6.16 13.07 0.70
C ILE A 299 -5.22 12.26 1.60
N GLY A 300 -5.18 10.94 1.40
CA GLY A 300 -4.30 10.03 2.13
C GLY A 300 -2.81 10.18 1.87
N THR A 301 -2.38 11.11 1.00
CA THR A 301 -0.96 11.48 0.88
C THR A 301 -0.50 12.48 1.94
N GLY A 302 -1.44 13.17 2.60
CA GLY A 302 -1.14 14.11 3.67
C GLY A 302 -0.89 13.45 5.02
N ARG A 303 -0.54 14.26 6.02
CA ARG A 303 -0.50 13.80 7.42
C ARG A 303 -1.93 13.63 7.95
N PRO A 304 -2.15 12.76 8.95
CA PRO A 304 -3.49 12.61 9.54
C PRO A 304 -4.08 13.92 10.07
N SER A 305 -3.24 14.83 10.60
CA SER A 305 -3.63 16.17 11.05
C SER A 305 -4.08 17.11 9.91
N GLU A 306 -3.74 16.78 8.66
CA GLU A 306 -4.01 17.60 7.49
C GLU A 306 -5.24 17.12 6.71
N PHE A 307 -5.83 15.97 7.07
CA PHE A 307 -6.93 15.38 6.30
C PHE A 307 -8.17 16.27 6.23
N ARG A 308 -8.47 17.06 7.28
CA ARG A 308 -9.57 18.03 7.24
C ARG A 308 -9.30 19.11 6.20
N GLU A 309 -8.16 19.79 6.31
CA GLU A 309 -7.77 20.84 5.37
C GLU A 309 -7.75 20.32 3.91
N LEU A 310 -7.26 19.11 3.67
CA LEU A 310 -7.28 18.49 2.34
C LEU A 310 -8.69 18.15 1.85
N SER A 311 -9.56 17.74 2.76
CA SER A 311 -10.97 17.49 2.45
C SER A 311 -11.67 18.80 2.08
N ASP A 312 -11.40 19.87 2.81
CA ASP A 312 -11.98 21.20 2.58
C ASP A 312 -11.50 21.78 1.25
N LYS A 313 -10.21 21.67 0.94
CA LYS A 313 -9.68 22.08 -0.36
C LYS A 313 -10.25 21.24 -1.51
N SER A 314 -10.49 19.95 -1.28
CA SER A 314 -11.18 19.10 -2.26
C SER A 314 -12.64 19.54 -2.46
N LEU A 315 -13.35 19.87 -1.38
CA LEU A 315 -14.72 20.39 -1.41
C LEU A 315 -14.78 21.75 -2.12
N GLN A 316 -13.90 22.68 -1.79
CA GLN A 316 -13.78 23.98 -2.44
C GLN A 316 -13.56 23.81 -3.95
N ALA A 317 -12.63 22.93 -4.34
CA ALA A 317 -12.40 22.60 -5.75
C ALA A 317 -13.67 22.05 -6.42
N LEU A 318 -14.39 21.13 -5.78
CA LEU A 318 -15.61 20.52 -6.34
C LEU A 318 -16.75 21.53 -6.50
N ARG A 319 -16.90 22.45 -5.54
CA ARG A 319 -17.92 23.50 -5.56
C ARG A 319 -17.67 24.55 -6.63
N SER A 320 -16.41 24.80 -6.98
CA SER A 320 -16.03 25.70 -8.07
C SER A 320 -16.76 25.34 -9.38
N SER A 321 -17.34 26.36 -10.03
CA SER A 321 -17.93 26.26 -11.37
C SER A 321 -16.89 25.83 -12.42
N ASN A 322 -15.61 26.10 -12.12
CA ASN A 322 -14.47 25.75 -12.93
C ASN A 322 -13.92 24.34 -12.70
N PHE A 323 -14.54 23.52 -11.83
CA PHE A 323 -14.06 22.15 -11.62
C PHE A 323 -14.01 21.34 -12.94
N PRO A 324 -13.01 20.47 -13.14
CA PRO A 324 -12.95 19.66 -14.35
C PRO A 324 -14.10 18.65 -14.41
N LYS A 325 -14.83 18.63 -15.53
CA LYS A 325 -15.95 17.70 -15.74
C LYS A 325 -15.49 16.31 -16.21
N ARG A 326 -14.33 16.24 -16.88
CA ARG A 326 -13.80 15.02 -17.53
C ARG A 326 -12.87 14.25 -16.61
N ALA A 327 -13.04 12.92 -16.52
CA ALA A 327 -12.25 12.03 -15.65
C ALA A 327 -10.73 12.20 -15.80
N GLY A 328 -10.21 12.38 -17.02
CA GLY A 328 -8.78 12.59 -17.25
C GLY A 328 -8.23 13.88 -16.63
N GLN A 329 -9.00 14.97 -16.66
CA GLN A 329 -8.62 16.25 -16.04
C GLN A 329 -8.75 16.19 -14.52
N VAL A 330 -9.78 15.52 -14.01
CA VAL A 330 -9.90 15.23 -12.57
C VAL A 330 -8.72 14.38 -12.09
N GLY A 331 -8.30 13.39 -12.88
CA GLY A 331 -7.09 12.62 -12.61
C GLY A 331 -5.81 13.47 -12.55
N GLN A 332 -5.67 14.45 -13.44
CA GLN A 332 -4.55 15.40 -13.41
C GLN A 332 -4.62 16.34 -12.21
N PHE A 333 -5.79 16.88 -11.89
CA PHE A 333 -6.03 17.69 -10.69
C PHE A 333 -5.62 16.92 -9.44
N LEU A 334 -6.12 15.70 -9.27
CA LEU A 334 -5.83 14.84 -8.13
C LEU A 334 -4.35 14.46 -8.04
N GLY A 335 -3.69 14.25 -9.18
CA GLY A 335 -2.25 13.98 -9.25
C GLY A 335 -1.42 15.19 -8.84
N LYS A 336 -1.77 16.39 -9.31
CA LYS A 336 -1.08 17.63 -8.94
C LYS A 336 -1.33 17.99 -7.47
N MET A 337 -2.56 17.81 -6.98
CA MET A 337 -2.89 17.97 -5.57
C MET A 337 -2.04 17.03 -4.71
N ALA A 338 -2.01 15.74 -5.02
CA ALA A 338 -1.17 14.78 -4.29
C ALA A 338 0.31 15.17 -4.30
N ALA A 339 0.83 15.65 -5.43
CA ALA A 339 2.22 16.09 -5.54
C ALA A 339 2.50 17.36 -4.71
N GLN A 340 1.57 18.32 -4.65
CA GLN A 340 1.71 19.51 -3.80
C GLN A 340 1.67 19.12 -2.32
N VAL A 341 0.71 18.29 -1.91
CA VAL A 341 0.64 17.76 -0.55
C VAL A 341 1.94 17.06 -0.14
N GLN A 342 2.51 16.23 -1.03
CA GLN A 342 3.78 15.57 -0.76
C GLN A 342 4.96 16.54 -0.62
N LYS A 343 4.94 17.66 -1.35
CA LYS A 343 6.03 18.66 -1.35
C LYS A 343 5.96 19.64 -0.18
N GLY A 344 4.77 20.11 0.18
CA GLY A 344 4.59 21.20 1.14
C GLY A 344 3.41 21.04 2.09
N GLY A 345 2.84 19.84 2.22
CA GLY A 345 1.68 19.57 3.06
C GLY A 345 0.40 20.21 2.52
N ALA A 346 -0.68 20.13 3.30
CA ALA A 346 -1.98 20.67 2.90
C ALA A 346 -1.95 22.15 2.58
N LYS A 347 -1.22 22.98 3.34
CA LYS A 347 -1.11 24.43 3.12
C LYS A 347 -0.60 24.80 1.74
N SER A 348 0.28 23.99 1.16
CA SER A 348 0.82 24.23 -0.19
C SER A 348 -0.16 23.96 -1.34
N VAL A 349 -1.32 23.38 -1.03
CA VAL A 349 -2.37 23.14 -2.02
C VAL A 349 -3.19 24.42 -2.19
N ASP A 350 -3.19 24.94 -3.41
CA ASP A 350 -4.15 25.94 -3.85
C ASP A 350 -5.12 25.30 -4.85
N PRO A 351 -6.38 25.01 -4.44
CA PRO A 351 -7.32 24.29 -5.28
C PRO A 351 -7.66 25.04 -6.57
N GLU A 352 -7.67 26.37 -6.58
CA GLU A 352 -8.06 27.15 -7.76
C GLU A 352 -6.99 27.13 -8.85
N SER A 353 -5.72 27.37 -8.49
CA SER A 353 -4.61 27.23 -9.44
C SER A 353 -4.48 25.80 -9.95
N LEU A 354 -4.71 24.80 -9.10
CA LEU A 354 -4.71 23.39 -9.53
C LEU A 354 -5.82 23.07 -10.52
N VAL A 355 -7.04 23.57 -10.29
CA VAL A 355 -8.17 23.42 -11.21
C VAL A 355 -7.85 24.08 -12.56
N LYS A 356 -7.32 25.32 -12.55
CA LYS A 356 -6.87 26.01 -13.77
C LYS A 356 -5.82 25.19 -14.52
N ASN A 357 -4.81 24.72 -13.80
CA ASN A 357 -3.71 23.94 -14.36
C ASN A 357 -4.11 22.53 -14.81
N ALA A 358 -5.18 21.94 -14.28
CA ALA A 358 -5.71 20.65 -14.69
C ALA A 358 -6.63 20.77 -15.92
N ARG A 359 -7.17 21.96 -16.18
CA ARG A 359 -7.90 22.27 -17.42
C ARG A 359 -6.99 22.52 -18.61
N ILE A 360 -5.77 23.03 -18.39
CA ILE A 360 -4.74 23.17 -19.44
C ILE A 360 -4.48 21.79 -20.02
N SER A 361 -5.16 21.51 -21.12
CA SER A 361 -4.95 20.30 -21.89
C SER A 361 -3.57 20.39 -22.54
N ALA A 362 -2.95 19.25 -22.85
CA ALA A 362 -1.72 19.27 -23.64
C ALA A 362 -1.92 19.81 -25.07
N LEU A 363 -3.18 20.04 -25.49
CA LEU A 363 -3.51 20.66 -26.76
C LEU A 363 -3.67 22.18 -26.60
N PRO A 364 -3.25 22.98 -27.61
CA PRO A 364 -3.48 24.41 -27.66
C PRO A 364 -4.97 24.74 -27.47
N THR A 365 -5.26 25.86 -26.79
CA THR A 365 -6.61 26.41 -26.73
C THR A 365 -6.90 27.22 -28.00
N PRO A 366 -8.13 27.13 -28.56
CA PRO A 366 -8.49 27.91 -29.74
C PRO A 366 -8.34 29.41 -29.44
N PRO A 367 -7.78 30.20 -30.37
CA PRO A 367 -7.61 31.63 -30.17
C PRO A 367 -8.97 32.32 -30.19
N THR A 368 -9.13 33.36 -29.36
CA THR A 368 -10.24 34.31 -29.50
C THR A 368 -9.93 35.26 -30.65
N LEU A 369 -10.84 35.32 -31.62
CA LEU A 369 -10.72 36.16 -32.81
C LEU A 369 -11.41 37.50 -32.55
N ALA A 370 -10.79 38.60 -32.98
CA ALA A 370 -11.38 39.92 -32.85
C ALA A 370 -12.37 40.17 -33.99
N SER A 371 -13.51 40.80 -33.70
CA SER A 371 -14.47 41.19 -34.74
C SER A 371 -13.89 42.31 -35.60
N ALA A 372 -14.06 42.20 -36.91
CA ALA A 372 -13.70 43.23 -37.88
C ALA A 372 -14.88 44.16 -38.23
N GLU A 373 -16.05 43.95 -37.61
CA GLU A 373 -17.26 44.74 -37.88
C GLU A 373 -17.12 46.18 -37.36
N GLY A 374 -17.44 47.16 -38.22
CA GLY A 374 -17.45 48.58 -37.86
C GLY A 374 -16.07 49.26 -37.78
N LEU A 375 -15.00 48.58 -38.18
CA LEU A 375 -13.65 49.15 -38.25
C LEU A 375 -13.39 49.80 -39.61
N ASP A 376 -12.58 50.87 -39.61
CA ASP A 376 -12.06 51.49 -40.83
C ASP A 376 -11.31 50.45 -41.70
N PRO A 377 -11.33 50.53 -43.05
CA PRO A 377 -10.61 49.61 -43.95
C PRO A 377 -9.15 49.31 -43.56
N GLU A 378 -8.40 50.28 -43.04
CA GLU A 378 -7.01 50.05 -42.61
C GLU A 378 -6.96 49.25 -41.28
N ALA A 379 -7.85 49.53 -40.34
CA ALA A 379 -7.97 48.75 -39.10
C ALA A 379 -8.51 47.33 -39.35
N THR A 380 -9.42 47.18 -40.31
CA THR A 380 -10.00 45.92 -40.74
C THR A 380 -8.93 44.98 -41.30
N THR A 381 -8.03 45.49 -42.17
CA THR A 381 -6.94 44.68 -42.73
C THR A 381 -5.93 44.26 -41.66
N ARG A 382 -5.63 45.11 -40.67
CA ARG A 382 -4.79 44.77 -39.51
C ARG A 382 -5.42 43.67 -38.66
N VAL A 383 -6.68 43.81 -38.25
CA VAL A 383 -7.40 42.79 -37.44
C VAL A 383 -7.49 41.45 -38.16
N ARG A 384 -7.75 41.45 -39.48
CA ARG A 384 -7.73 40.24 -40.32
C ARG A 384 -6.36 39.57 -40.34
N SER A 385 -5.30 40.34 -40.53
CA SER A 385 -3.92 39.81 -40.52
C SER A 385 -3.55 39.20 -39.17
N GLU A 386 -3.96 39.81 -38.06
CA GLU A 386 -3.74 39.31 -36.70
C GLU A 386 -4.55 38.04 -36.42
N ASN A 387 -5.83 38.01 -36.81
CA ASN A 387 -6.67 36.82 -36.69
C ASN A 387 -6.08 35.65 -37.49
N ARG A 388 -5.63 35.91 -38.72
CA ARG A 388 -4.95 34.91 -39.57
C ARG A 388 -3.66 34.39 -38.93
N ALA A 389 -2.84 35.28 -38.37
CA ALA A 389 -1.62 34.89 -37.66
C ALA A 389 -1.92 34.01 -36.43
N LYS A 390 -2.95 34.36 -35.63
CA LYS A 390 -3.40 33.56 -34.47
C LYS A 390 -3.89 32.17 -34.89
N VAL A 391 -4.68 32.08 -35.97
CA VAL A 391 -5.16 30.83 -36.54
C VAL A 391 -3.99 29.95 -37.01
N ILE A 392 -3.04 30.52 -37.75
CA ILE A 392 -1.83 29.82 -38.22
C ILE A 392 -1.03 29.29 -37.04
N GLN A 393 -0.78 30.13 -36.02
CA GLN A 393 -0.02 29.75 -34.84
C GLN A 393 -0.69 28.60 -34.08
N PHE A 394 -2.01 28.66 -33.92
CA PHE A 394 -2.80 27.61 -33.27
C PHE A 394 -2.71 26.27 -34.00
N PHE A 395 -2.94 26.25 -35.32
CA PHE A 395 -2.88 25.01 -36.10
C PHE A 395 -1.45 24.45 -36.20
N ASN A 396 -0.43 25.31 -36.28
CA ASN A 396 0.98 24.89 -36.23
C ASN A 396 1.33 24.22 -34.89
N GLN A 397 0.84 24.76 -33.77
CA GLN A 397 1.05 24.13 -32.45
C GLN A 397 0.32 22.79 -32.33
N LEU A 398 -0.91 22.69 -32.86
CA LEU A 398 -1.66 21.44 -32.92
C LEU A 398 -0.93 20.38 -33.75
N GLN A 399 -0.48 20.75 -34.94
CA GLN A 399 0.27 19.88 -35.83
C GLN A 399 1.54 19.35 -35.14
N ARG A 400 2.35 20.23 -34.53
CA ARG A 400 3.55 19.83 -33.76
C ARG A 400 3.21 18.86 -32.61
N SER A 401 2.08 19.04 -31.93
CA SER A 401 1.62 18.13 -30.87
C SER A 401 1.29 16.73 -31.42
N TYR A 402 0.65 16.65 -32.58
CA TYR A 402 0.35 15.38 -33.23
C TYR A 402 1.61 14.71 -33.80
N GLU A 403 2.50 15.45 -34.45
CA GLU A 403 3.81 14.95 -34.91
C GLU A 403 4.66 14.41 -33.74
N HIS A 404 4.63 15.09 -32.59
CA HIS A 404 5.32 14.60 -31.38
C HIS A 404 4.70 13.30 -30.88
N SER A 405 3.38 13.18 -30.94
CA SER A 405 2.68 11.96 -30.56
C SER A 405 2.98 10.81 -31.53
N GLU A 406 3.08 11.10 -32.82
CA GLU A 406 3.52 10.18 -33.86
C GLU A 406 4.94 9.67 -33.60
N LYS A 407 5.89 10.57 -33.34
CA LYS A 407 7.28 10.21 -32.98
C LYS A 407 7.31 9.29 -31.75
N LYS A 408 6.50 9.58 -30.73
CA LYS A 408 6.41 8.72 -29.53
C LYS A 408 5.79 7.35 -29.82
N LEU A 409 4.77 7.27 -30.67
CA LEU A 409 4.19 5.99 -31.07
C LEU A 409 5.18 5.16 -31.90
N ASN A 410 5.96 5.79 -32.77
CA ASN A 410 7.02 5.13 -33.53
C ASN A 410 8.16 4.65 -32.65
N ALA A 411 8.49 5.39 -31.59
CA ALA A 411 9.49 4.99 -30.59
C ALA A 411 8.95 4.02 -29.52
N ALA A 412 7.66 3.68 -29.53
CA ALA A 412 7.03 2.84 -28.52
C ALA A 412 7.60 1.42 -28.55
N LYS A 413 8.08 0.94 -27.40
CA LYS A 413 8.66 -0.41 -27.27
C LYS A 413 7.70 -1.38 -26.59
N TYR A 414 6.73 -0.86 -25.84
CA TYR A 414 5.75 -1.66 -25.09
C TYR A 414 4.33 -1.13 -25.27
N LEU A 415 3.34 -2.01 -25.04
CA LEU A 415 1.92 -1.63 -25.08
C LEU A 415 1.59 -0.48 -24.13
N GLU A 416 2.25 -0.44 -22.98
CA GLU A 416 2.11 0.63 -22.00
C GLU A 416 2.49 2.01 -22.56
N ASP A 417 3.46 2.08 -23.47
CA ASP A 417 3.90 3.32 -24.11
C ASP A 417 2.81 3.84 -25.08
N VAL A 418 2.19 2.94 -25.85
CA VAL A 418 1.06 3.26 -26.73
C VAL A 418 -0.18 3.68 -25.94
N ASN A 419 -0.45 2.98 -24.82
CA ASN A 419 -1.59 3.29 -23.95
C ASN A 419 -1.45 4.65 -23.26
N SER A 420 -0.22 5.12 -23.02
CA SER A 420 0.02 6.46 -22.48
C SER A 420 -0.46 7.59 -23.40
N LEU A 421 -0.65 7.29 -24.69
CA LEU A 421 -1.12 8.21 -25.73
C LEU A 421 -2.58 7.99 -26.13
N GLN A 422 -3.37 7.22 -25.37
CA GLN A 422 -4.80 6.95 -25.66
C GLN A 422 -5.70 8.19 -25.72
N ASN A 423 -5.18 9.38 -25.41
CA ASN A 423 -5.92 10.63 -25.42
C ASN A 423 -5.52 11.53 -26.61
N LEU A 424 -5.36 10.96 -27.82
CA LEU A 424 -5.28 11.74 -29.06
C LEU A 424 -6.66 12.36 -29.37
N ARG A 425 -6.87 13.56 -28.84
CA ARG A 425 -8.15 14.28 -28.93
C ARG A 425 -8.23 15.07 -30.23
N GLU A 426 -9.46 15.24 -30.73
CA GLU A 426 -9.75 16.24 -31.76
C GLU A 426 -9.54 17.65 -31.21
N PRO A 427 -9.07 18.58 -32.07
CA PRO A 427 -8.94 19.98 -31.69
C PRO A 427 -10.33 20.56 -31.40
N ALA A 428 -10.41 21.47 -30.42
CA ALA A 428 -11.63 22.27 -30.25
C ALA A 428 -11.87 23.11 -31.51
N ALA A 429 -13.14 23.24 -31.92
CA ALA A 429 -13.49 24.09 -33.05
C ALA A 429 -13.13 25.56 -32.73
N ILE A 430 -12.58 26.25 -33.74
CA ILE A 430 -12.43 27.70 -33.70
C ILE A 430 -13.82 28.28 -33.99
N ASP A 431 -14.24 29.29 -33.23
CA ASP A 431 -15.44 30.04 -33.57
C ASP A 431 -15.16 30.90 -34.80
N VAL A 432 -15.69 30.50 -35.95
CA VAL A 432 -15.46 31.13 -37.25
C VAL A 432 -16.56 32.14 -37.61
N THR A 433 -17.54 32.36 -36.72
CA THR A 433 -18.69 33.23 -36.99
C THR A 433 -18.28 34.68 -37.25
N ALA A 434 -17.25 35.17 -36.54
CA ALA A 434 -16.70 36.51 -36.69
C ALA A 434 -15.77 36.70 -37.91
N LEU A 435 -15.55 35.66 -38.73
CA LEU A 435 -14.67 35.71 -39.90
C LEU A 435 -15.45 35.89 -41.21
N PRO A 436 -14.89 36.64 -42.18
CA PRO A 436 -15.42 36.73 -43.56
C PRO A 436 -15.28 35.38 -44.29
N ALA A 437 -16.08 35.19 -45.35
CA ALA A 437 -16.17 33.91 -46.07
C ALA A 437 -14.81 33.36 -46.55
N GLU A 438 -13.93 34.22 -47.06
CA GLU A 438 -12.58 33.82 -47.51
C GLU A 438 -11.70 33.28 -46.36
N GLU A 439 -11.81 33.87 -45.16
CA GLU A 439 -11.06 33.43 -43.99
C GLU A 439 -11.64 32.16 -43.36
N ARG A 440 -12.94 31.92 -43.52
CA ARG A 440 -13.58 30.65 -43.13
C ARG A 440 -13.02 29.50 -43.96
N VAL A 441 -12.89 29.67 -45.27
CA VAL A 441 -12.29 28.66 -46.17
C VAL A 441 -10.85 28.35 -45.73
N PHE A 442 -10.06 29.37 -45.38
CA PHE A 442 -8.70 29.18 -44.88
C PHE A 442 -8.65 28.40 -43.55
N VAL A 443 -9.55 28.69 -42.61
CA VAL A 443 -9.65 27.94 -41.33
C VAL A 443 -10.07 26.49 -41.58
N GLU A 444 -11.03 26.26 -42.48
CA GLU A 444 -11.52 24.92 -42.84
C GLU A 444 -10.43 24.07 -43.49
N GLU A 445 -9.68 24.62 -44.44
CA GLU A 445 -8.54 23.94 -45.09
C GLU A 445 -7.49 23.51 -44.05
N ARG A 446 -7.12 24.42 -43.14
CA ARG A 446 -6.17 24.13 -42.05
C ARG A 446 -6.72 23.12 -41.05
N GLN A 447 -8.01 23.18 -40.74
CA GLN A 447 -8.68 22.23 -39.88
C GLN A 447 -8.68 20.83 -40.51
N GLN A 448 -8.91 20.73 -41.82
CA GLN A 448 -8.89 19.47 -42.55
C GLN A 448 -7.49 18.83 -42.53
N GLY A 449 -6.42 19.58 -42.83
CA GLY A 449 -5.06 19.05 -42.77
C GLY A 449 -4.65 18.54 -41.38
N VAL A 450 -5.12 19.20 -40.32
CA VAL A 450 -4.92 18.74 -38.94
C VAL A 450 -5.75 17.50 -38.60
N ARG A 451 -6.98 17.37 -39.14
CA ARG A 451 -7.81 16.16 -39.00
C ARG A 451 -7.16 14.96 -39.68
N GLU A 452 -6.66 15.12 -40.90
CA GLU A 452 -5.94 14.07 -41.63
C GLU A 452 -4.70 13.59 -40.86
N THR A 453 -3.95 14.54 -40.28
CA THR A 453 -2.80 14.22 -39.43
C THR A 453 -3.25 13.42 -38.20
N LEU A 454 -4.32 13.84 -37.53
CA LEU A 454 -4.86 13.13 -36.37
C LEU A 454 -5.34 11.70 -36.73
N GLU A 455 -6.01 11.53 -37.87
CA GLU A 455 -6.45 10.22 -38.35
C GLU A 455 -5.27 9.30 -38.63
N ARG A 456 -4.21 9.82 -39.27
CA ARG A 456 -2.95 9.10 -39.47
C ARG A 456 -2.36 8.62 -38.15
N VAL A 457 -2.25 9.51 -37.15
CA VAL A 457 -1.71 9.15 -35.82
C VAL A 457 -2.63 8.15 -35.09
N ARG A 458 -3.95 8.26 -35.21
CA ARG A 458 -4.91 7.28 -34.66
C ARG A 458 -4.77 5.92 -35.35
N GLY A 459 -4.58 5.88 -36.67
CA GLY A 459 -4.30 4.66 -37.42
C GLY A 459 -3.02 3.98 -36.92
N LEU A 460 -1.95 4.76 -36.79
CA LEU A 460 -0.66 4.31 -36.29
C LEU A 460 -0.74 3.82 -34.84
N GLN A 461 -1.54 4.47 -33.99
CA GLN A 461 -1.82 4.00 -32.63
C GLN A 461 -2.51 2.62 -32.63
N ARG A 462 -3.53 2.42 -33.46
CA ARG A 462 -4.23 1.11 -33.57
C ARG A 462 -3.27 0.03 -34.06
N GLN A 463 -2.46 0.34 -35.07
CA GLN A 463 -1.44 -0.56 -35.60
C GLN A 463 -0.43 -0.95 -34.52
N ARG A 464 0.22 0.03 -33.87
CA ARG A 464 1.20 -0.22 -32.80
C ARG A 464 0.59 -0.93 -31.59
N SER A 465 -0.66 -0.64 -31.24
CA SER A 465 -1.35 -1.36 -30.17
C SER A 465 -1.57 -2.84 -30.50
N ARG A 466 -1.79 -3.19 -31.77
CA ARG A 466 -1.89 -4.60 -32.21
C ARG A 466 -0.53 -5.27 -32.18
N GLU A 467 0.50 -4.63 -32.75
CA GLU A 467 1.88 -5.14 -32.78
C GLU A 467 2.47 -5.37 -31.38
N LEU A 468 2.21 -4.46 -30.45
CA LEU A 468 2.77 -4.50 -29.10
C LEU A 468 1.88 -5.23 -28.07
N ARG A 469 0.74 -5.80 -28.49
CA ARG A 469 -0.22 -6.46 -27.58
C ARG A 469 0.42 -7.55 -26.73
N THR A 470 1.39 -8.27 -27.28
CA THR A 470 2.16 -9.34 -26.62
C THR A 470 3.42 -8.83 -25.91
N LYS A 471 3.89 -7.61 -26.24
CA LYS A 471 5.10 -6.99 -25.68
C LYS A 471 4.75 -6.07 -24.50
N ARG A 472 4.46 -6.69 -23.36
CA ARG A 472 4.29 -5.96 -22.09
C ARG A 472 5.61 -5.54 -21.49
N MET A 473 5.64 -4.39 -20.85
CA MET A 473 6.82 -3.88 -20.16
C MET A 473 7.27 -4.87 -19.06
N PRO A 474 8.56 -5.24 -18.98
CA PRO A 474 9.05 -6.14 -17.93
C PRO A 474 8.75 -5.61 -16.52
N PRO A 475 8.45 -6.48 -15.53
CA PRO A 475 8.13 -6.05 -14.16
C PRO A 475 9.20 -5.16 -13.53
N ALA A 476 10.49 -5.48 -13.76
CA ALA A 476 11.61 -4.68 -13.27
C ALA A 476 11.60 -3.26 -13.86
N LYS A 477 11.36 -3.12 -15.16
CA LYS A 477 11.27 -1.82 -15.84
C LYS A 477 10.03 -1.03 -15.43
N ARG A 478 8.88 -1.69 -15.19
CA ARG A 478 7.69 -1.07 -14.59
C ARG A 478 7.95 -0.56 -13.18
N ARG A 479 8.65 -1.34 -12.35
CA ARG A 479 9.06 -0.92 -11.00
C ARG A 479 10.04 0.25 -11.06
N ALA A 480 11.03 0.20 -11.94
CA ALA A 480 12.01 1.26 -12.15
C ALA A 480 11.36 2.54 -12.67
N MET A 481 10.43 2.48 -13.63
CA MET A 481 9.69 3.64 -14.11
C MET A 481 8.82 4.25 -12.99
N ARG A 482 8.11 3.41 -12.22
CA ARG A 482 7.35 3.87 -11.04
C ARG A 482 8.27 4.47 -9.97
N ALA A 483 9.46 3.90 -9.76
CA ALA A 483 10.46 4.44 -8.84
C ALA A 483 11.06 5.75 -9.36
N ALA A 484 11.33 5.88 -10.66
CA ALA A 484 11.79 7.10 -11.30
C ALA A 484 10.73 8.21 -11.26
N GLN A 485 9.45 7.88 -11.47
CA GLN A 485 8.34 8.81 -11.25
C GLN A 485 8.25 9.25 -9.78
N ARG A 486 8.53 8.36 -8.82
CA ARG A 486 8.65 8.70 -7.40
C ARG A 486 9.88 9.58 -7.11
N LEU A 487 11.00 9.35 -7.80
CA LEU A 487 12.24 10.12 -7.67
C LEU A 487 12.14 11.53 -8.29
N GLN A 488 11.47 11.68 -9.42
CA GLN A 488 11.14 13.00 -10.00
C GLN A 488 10.10 13.76 -9.14
N GLY A 489 9.30 13.05 -8.35
CA GLY A 489 8.50 13.62 -7.26
C GLY A 489 9.30 14.02 -6.01
N ARG A 490 10.61 13.72 -5.96
CA ARG A 490 11.50 13.68 -4.78
C ARG A 490 10.91 12.88 -3.61
N GLN A 491 11.71 11.93 -3.13
CA GLN A 491 11.40 11.03 -2.01
C GLN A 491 10.81 11.80 -0.81
N PRO A 492 9.77 11.30 -0.13
CA PRO A 492 9.47 11.77 1.21
C PRO A 492 10.70 11.50 2.10
N LYS A 493 11.23 12.53 2.74
CA LYS A 493 12.39 12.49 3.67
C LYS A 493 12.18 11.59 4.92
N TYR A 494 11.11 10.79 4.98
CA TYR A 494 10.56 10.31 6.26
C TYR A 494 10.45 8.79 6.40
N PHE A 495 11.14 8.01 5.56
CA PHE A 495 11.31 6.58 5.79
C PHE A 495 12.77 6.15 5.59
N SER A 496 13.61 6.47 6.57
CA SER A 496 14.79 5.67 6.90
C SER A 496 14.53 5.03 8.28
N PRO A 497 14.19 3.73 8.37
CA PRO A 497 14.22 3.01 9.62
C PRO A 497 15.66 2.52 9.83
N ASN A 498 16.42 3.26 10.66
CA ASN A 498 17.71 2.93 11.29
C ASN A 498 18.73 4.07 11.15
N ALA A 499 18.71 4.97 12.13
CA ALA A 499 19.88 5.70 12.59
C ALA A 499 19.62 6.12 14.04
N ALA A 500 19.73 5.16 14.96
CA ALA A 500 19.95 5.43 16.38
C ALA A 500 21.27 4.78 16.76
N GLY A 501 22.16 5.53 17.40
CA GLY A 501 23.34 4.97 18.09
C GLY A 501 24.65 5.68 17.76
N GLY A 502 24.94 6.77 18.47
CA GLY A 502 26.25 7.42 18.51
C GLY A 502 26.33 8.34 19.72
N VAL A 503 26.99 7.88 20.76
CA VAL A 503 27.10 8.41 22.13
C VAL A 503 27.94 9.70 22.20
N ARG A 504 27.70 10.50 23.27
CA ARG A 504 28.38 11.72 23.78
C ARG A 504 27.60 13.01 23.47
N ALA A 505 27.20 13.86 24.41
CA ALA A 505 27.77 14.14 25.73
C ALA A 505 26.68 14.57 26.75
N PHE A 506 26.79 14.01 27.95
CA PHE A 506 26.38 14.62 29.20
C PHE A 506 27.59 15.38 29.73
N GLN A 507 27.48 16.69 29.97
CA GLN A 507 28.10 17.39 31.11
C GLN A 507 27.75 18.89 31.08
N GLN A 508 27.28 19.37 32.25
CA GLN A 508 27.38 20.75 32.78
C GLN A 508 26.49 21.82 32.09
N VAL A 509 25.66 22.64 32.75
CA VAL A 509 25.52 23.07 34.16
C VAL A 509 24.03 23.37 34.43
N ALA A 510 23.54 22.95 35.60
CA ALA A 510 22.37 23.55 36.24
C ALA A 510 22.85 24.59 37.26
N ALA A 511 22.23 25.77 37.29
CA ALA A 511 21.85 26.55 38.49
C ALA A 511 21.83 28.08 38.24
N GLY A 512 20.64 28.67 38.42
CA GLY A 512 20.37 29.87 39.22
C GLY A 512 20.85 31.25 38.72
N ALA A 513 19.89 32.14 38.44
CA ALA A 513 19.83 33.48 39.03
C ALA A 513 18.49 34.17 38.72
N GLU A 514 17.89 34.70 39.77
CA GLU A 514 16.66 35.48 39.82
C GLU A 514 16.81 36.89 39.22
N GLY A 515 15.67 37.51 38.91
CA GLY A 515 15.47 38.97 39.10
C GLY A 515 15.56 39.87 37.87
N ALA A 516 14.41 40.32 37.37
CA ALA A 516 14.05 41.74 37.23
C ALA A 516 12.81 41.94 36.34
N ARG A 517 11.97 42.89 36.75
CA ARG A 517 10.64 43.26 36.25
C ARG A 517 10.76 44.54 35.35
N PRO A 518 9.68 45.20 34.85
CA PRO A 518 9.45 45.44 33.41
C PRO A 518 9.29 46.92 32.96
N GLN A 519 8.86 47.13 31.69
CA GLN A 519 8.23 48.32 31.01
C GLN A 519 9.13 49.28 30.17
N PRO A 520 8.58 50.16 29.27
CA PRO A 520 7.34 50.12 28.44
C PRO A 520 7.54 50.58 26.94
N LEU A 521 6.40 50.65 26.21
CA LEU A 521 6.16 51.10 24.81
C LEU A 521 6.66 52.51 24.44
N PRO A 522 6.58 52.89 23.14
CA PRO A 522 5.58 53.93 22.80
C PRO A 522 4.71 53.67 21.54
N ALA A 523 3.64 54.48 21.50
CA ALA A 523 2.41 54.56 20.71
C ALA A 523 2.55 55.28 19.33
N THR A 524 1.96 54.73 18.24
CA THR A 524 0.88 55.23 17.29
C THR A 524 1.15 56.51 16.43
N PRO A 525 0.36 56.94 15.39
CA PRO A 525 -0.98 56.50 14.88
C PRO A 525 -1.31 56.50 13.33
N MET A 526 -2.48 55.89 13.01
CA MET A 526 -3.63 56.34 12.15
C MET A 526 -3.77 56.21 10.60
N ARG A 527 -5.02 55.80 10.23
CA ARG A 527 -5.92 56.20 9.09
C ARG A 527 -5.98 55.25 7.86
N SER A 528 -7.09 54.81 7.24
CA SER A 528 -8.58 54.86 7.37
C SER A 528 -9.15 53.81 6.37
N GLN A 529 -10.09 52.91 6.71
CA GLN A 529 -11.57 53.03 6.69
C GLN A 529 -12.25 52.93 5.29
N ILE A 530 -12.90 51.78 4.99
CA ILE A 530 -14.12 51.65 4.16
C ILE A 530 -15.02 50.58 4.80
N GLN A 531 -16.26 50.98 5.12
CA GLN A 531 -17.33 50.19 5.77
C GLN A 531 -18.16 49.39 4.76
N ARG A 532 -18.65 48.20 5.17
CA ARG A 532 -19.97 47.64 4.80
C ARG A 532 -20.39 46.53 5.79
N SER A 533 -21.42 46.84 6.58
CA SER A 533 -22.36 45.96 7.29
C SER A 533 -21.86 44.62 7.88
N GLU A 534 -21.35 44.66 9.10
CA GLU A 534 -21.38 43.52 10.04
C GLU A 534 -21.85 44.02 11.40
N ALA A 535 -23.10 43.72 11.77
CA ALA A 535 -23.48 43.64 13.18
C ALA A 535 -22.92 42.30 13.71
N GLY A 536 -21.59 42.24 13.79
CA GLY A 536 -20.84 41.04 14.12
C GLY A 536 -20.71 40.83 15.62
N ILE A 537 -20.44 39.58 15.97
CA ILE A 537 -20.08 38.97 17.28
C ILE A 537 -19.50 39.94 18.33
N HIS A 538 -18.77 40.97 17.93
CA HIS A 538 -18.32 42.06 18.80
C HIS A 538 -19.44 42.74 19.61
N SER A 539 -20.64 42.94 19.08
CA SER A 539 -21.75 43.51 19.86
C SER A 539 -22.30 42.53 20.90
N GLN A 540 -22.30 41.23 20.59
CA GLN A 540 -22.72 40.16 21.49
C GLN A 540 -21.70 39.91 22.60
N VAL A 541 -20.41 39.97 22.28
CA VAL A 541 -19.33 39.94 23.27
C VAL A 541 -19.38 41.18 24.15
N ALA A 542 -19.62 42.36 23.58
CA ALA A 542 -19.73 43.59 24.34
C ALA A 542 -20.95 43.59 25.29
N SER A 543 -22.11 43.05 24.88
CA SER A 543 -23.28 42.94 25.75
C SER A 543 -23.07 41.90 26.86
N ALA A 544 -22.47 40.76 26.56
CA ALA A 544 -22.15 39.72 27.54
C ALA A 544 -21.12 40.20 28.57
N VAL A 545 -20.12 40.97 28.14
CA VAL A 545 -19.12 41.57 29.04
C VAL A 545 -19.73 42.71 29.88
N ALA A 546 -20.64 43.52 29.30
CA ALA A 546 -21.34 44.57 30.04
C ALA A 546 -22.24 44.02 31.16
N GLN A 547 -22.83 42.84 30.97
CA GLN A 547 -23.67 42.17 31.98
C GLN A 547 -22.88 41.61 33.17
N LEU A 548 -21.56 41.42 33.05
CA LEU A 548 -20.72 40.79 34.08
C LEU A 548 -19.95 41.78 34.97
N GLY A 549 -20.18 43.09 34.78
CA GLY A 549 -19.64 44.16 35.62
C GLY A 549 -18.15 44.46 35.41
N GLN A 550 -17.77 45.73 35.60
CA GLN A 550 -16.39 46.20 35.40
C GLN A 550 -15.44 45.61 36.45
N GLY A 551 -14.59 44.68 36.01
CA GLY A 551 -13.51 44.08 36.81
C GLY A 551 -12.57 43.26 35.91
N PRO A 552 -11.34 42.96 36.35
CA PRO A 552 -10.35 42.26 35.54
C PRO A 552 -10.88 40.89 35.07
N ILE A 553 -10.66 40.57 33.79
CA ILE A 553 -11.12 39.32 33.19
C ILE A 553 -10.29 38.17 33.78
N THR A 554 -10.85 37.49 34.76
CA THR A 554 -10.31 36.22 35.26
C THR A 554 -10.70 35.07 34.31
N PRO A 555 -9.96 33.94 34.29
CA PRO A 555 -10.29 32.77 33.48
C PRO A 555 -11.72 32.25 33.71
N GLU A 556 -12.21 32.36 34.94
CA GLU A 556 -13.59 32.00 35.33
C GLU A 556 -14.61 32.92 34.66
N ARG A 557 -14.38 34.24 34.63
CA ARG A 557 -15.24 35.20 33.93
C ARG A 557 -15.22 34.99 32.42
N ALA A 558 -14.07 34.68 31.83
CA ALA A 558 -13.97 34.35 30.41
C ALA A 558 -14.80 33.10 30.05
N THR A 559 -14.84 32.12 30.95
CA THR A 559 -15.64 30.90 30.79
C THR A 559 -17.15 31.20 30.89
N GLN A 560 -17.54 32.10 31.79
CA GLN A 560 -18.94 32.57 31.92
C GLN A 560 -19.41 33.36 30.69
N VAL A 561 -18.57 34.26 30.14
CA VAL A 561 -18.85 34.98 28.89
C VAL A 561 -19.04 34.00 27.73
N ALA A 562 -18.17 32.99 27.61
CA ALA A 562 -18.27 31.99 26.56
C ALA A 562 -19.55 31.14 26.66
N GLN A 563 -19.98 30.78 27.87
CA GLN A 563 -21.24 30.08 28.11
C GLN A 563 -22.47 30.93 27.77
N ALA A 564 -22.46 32.22 28.13
CA ALA A 564 -23.55 33.14 27.80
C ALA A 564 -23.71 33.34 26.29
N ILE A 565 -22.59 33.48 25.57
CA ILE A 565 -22.59 33.59 24.09
C ILE A 565 -23.09 32.30 23.45
N ALA A 566 -22.65 31.14 23.95
CA ALA A 566 -23.10 29.84 23.43
C ALA A 566 -24.62 29.64 23.61
N GLN A 567 -25.18 30.08 24.74
CA GLN A 567 -26.62 30.02 24.99
C GLN A 567 -27.41 30.96 24.07
N GLN A 568 -26.95 32.19 23.86
CA GLN A 568 -27.62 33.13 22.94
C GLN A 568 -27.59 32.63 21.50
N VAL A 569 -26.47 32.07 21.03
CA VAL A 569 -26.37 31.50 19.69
C VAL A 569 -27.28 30.28 19.54
N ALA A 570 -27.36 29.42 20.56
CA ALA A 570 -28.27 28.28 20.55
C ALA A 570 -29.75 28.70 20.45
N GLN A 571 -30.15 29.76 21.16
CA GLN A 571 -31.52 30.31 21.08
C GLN A 571 -31.82 30.91 19.71
N GLN A 572 -30.87 31.63 19.09
CA GLN A 572 -31.03 32.17 17.74
C GLN A 572 -31.15 31.07 16.68
N VAL A 573 -30.40 29.98 16.81
CA VAL A 573 -30.49 28.83 15.91
C VAL A 573 -31.83 28.11 16.06
N VAL A 574 -32.33 27.94 17.29
CA VAL A 574 -33.66 27.34 17.51
C VAL A 574 -34.77 28.21 16.90
N ALA A 575 -34.69 29.53 17.03
CA ALA A 575 -35.66 30.45 16.42
C ALA A 575 -35.66 30.35 14.88
N GLN A 576 -34.49 30.35 14.24
CA GLN A 576 -34.37 30.20 12.79
C GLN A 576 -34.85 28.84 12.27
N VAL A 577 -34.59 27.76 13.01
CA VAL A 577 -35.04 26.41 12.65
C VAL A 577 -36.56 26.30 12.79
N THR A 578 -37.15 26.94 13.80
CA THR A 578 -38.61 26.95 14.02
C THR A 578 -39.33 27.73 12.92
N GLU A 579 -38.74 28.83 12.43
CA GLU A 579 -39.26 29.62 11.31
C GLU A 579 -39.22 28.86 9.98
N GLN A 580 -38.17 28.05 9.74
CA GLN A 580 -38.07 27.22 8.53
C GLN A 580 -38.99 26.00 8.53
N LEU A 581 -39.38 25.49 9.70
CA LEU A 581 -40.25 24.32 9.82
C LEU A 581 -41.74 24.63 9.67
N MET A 582 -42.17 25.88 9.88
CA MET A 582 -43.58 26.28 9.76
C MET A 582 -43.97 26.85 8.39
N GLY A 583 -43.00 27.03 7.47
CA GLY A 583 -43.18 27.76 6.22
C GLY A 583 -43.18 26.93 4.94
N SER A 584 -43.96 25.84 4.84
CA SER A 584 -44.47 25.33 3.53
C SER A 584 -45.29 24.04 3.69
N ALA A 585 -46.62 24.11 3.50
CA ALA A 585 -47.46 22.94 3.30
C ALA A 585 -48.49 23.23 2.20
N THR A 586 -48.31 22.61 1.03
CA THR A 586 -49.38 22.30 0.07
C THR A 586 -49.05 21.00 -0.65
N ALA A 587 -49.84 19.96 -0.38
CA ALA A 587 -49.90 18.69 -1.10
C ALA A 587 -50.86 18.78 -2.30
N PRO A 588 -50.76 17.86 -3.29
CA PRO A 588 -51.82 16.82 -3.43
C PRO A 588 -51.23 15.44 -3.84
N ALA A 589 -51.66 14.33 -3.25
CA ALA A 589 -52.83 13.47 -3.51
C ALA A 589 -52.57 12.34 -4.54
N ALA A 590 -53.01 11.13 -4.17
CA ALA A 590 -52.61 9.82 -4.70
C ALA A 590 -53.70 9.13 -5.55
N ALA A 591 -53.32 8.10 -6.32
CA ALA A 591 -54.18 6.93 -6.60
C ALA A 591 -53.36 5.69 -7.11
N PRO A 592 -53.86 4.44 -6.95
CA PRO A 592 -53.07 3.19 -6.90
C PRO A 592 -53.39 2.13 -7.98
N LEU A 593 -52.51 1.15 -8.24
CA LEU A 593 -52.85 -0.16 -8.87
C LEU A 593 -51.73 -1.20 -8.58
N VAL A 594 -51.96 -2.25 -7.76
CA VAL A 594 -52.42 -3.64 -8.07
C VAL A 594 -51.31 -4.61 -8.54
N GLN A 595 -51.01 -5.55 -7.62
CA GLN A 595 -50.65 -6.99 -7.71
C GLN A 595 -49.64 -7.60 -8.71
N GLU A 596 -48.69 -8.32 -8.07
CA GLU A 596 -47.77 -9.38 -8.50
C GLU A 596 -48.46 -10.62 -9.13
N PRO A 597 -47.76 -11.52 -9.87
CA PRO A 597 -46.79 -12.44 -9.23
C PRO A 597 -45.57 -12.98 -10.02
N SER A 598 -44.55 -13.35 -9.24
CA SER A 598 -43.69 -14.56 -9.34
C SER A 598 -42.49 -14.66 -10.32
N PRO A 599 -41.48 -15.50 -9.98
CA PRO A 599 -40.08 -15.07 -9.96
C PRO A 599 -39.21 -15.71 -11.05
N ALA A 600 -38.26 -14.94 -11.58
CA ALA A 600 -37.16 -15.46 -12.39
C ALA A 600 -35.85 -15.45 -11.59
N HIS A 601 -35.27 -16.63 -11.43
CA HIS A 601 -33.92 -16.86 -10.90
C HIS A 601 -32.87 -16.07 -11.69
N HIS A 602 -32.34 -14.99 -11.11
CA HIS A 602 -31.11 -14.36 -11.61
C HIS A 602 -29.88 -14.99 -10.94
N GLN A 603 -29.16 -15.81 -11.72
CA GLN A 603 -27.82 -16.28 -11.37
C GLN A 603 -26.88 -15.08 -11.25
N SER A 604 -26.38 -14.83 -10.03
CA SER A 604 -25.37 -13.81 -9.76
C SER A 604 -24.04 -14.21 -10.40
N GLY A 605 -23.65 -13.53 -11.49
CA GLY A 605 -22.35 -13.71 -12.13
C GLY A 605 -21.19 -13.44 -11.17
N LYS A 606 -20.15 -14.28 -11.21
CA LYS A 606 -18.92 -14.14 -10.41
C LYS A 606 -18.26 -12.78 -10.69
N VAL A 607 -18.21 -11.96 -9.65
CA VAL A 607 -17.51 -10.68 -9.62
C VAL A 607 -16.04 -10.95 -9.30
N ASP A 608 -15.11 -10.37 -10.04
CA ASP A 608 -13.69 -10.50 -9.70
C ASP A 608 -13.34 -9.69 -8.44
N GLY A 609 -12.13 -9.87 -7.90
CA GLY A 609 -11.64 -9.18 -6.69
C GLY A 609 -11.56 -7.64 -6.81
N TRP A 610 -12.07 -7.05 -7.88
CA TRP A 610 -12.18 -5.61 -8.12
C TRP A 610 -13.62 -5.11 -8.34
N GLY A 611 -14.63 -5.97 -8.22
CA GLY A 611 -16.02 -5.52 -8.25
C GLY A 611 -16.62 -5.33 -9.65
N ILE A 612 -15.95 -5.82 -10.71
CA ILE A 612 -16.41 -5.63 -12.10
C ILE A 612 -17.21 -6.86 -12.55
N GLN A 613 -18.47 -6.65 -12.94
CA GLN A 613 -19.28 -7.68 -13.58
C GLN A 613 -18.74 -7.97 -14.99
N ARG A 614 -18.43 -9.23 -15.29
CA ARG A 614 -18.15 -9.67 -16.67
C ARG A 614 -19.45 -10.16 -17.28
N SER A 615 -19.87 -9.59 -18.40
CA SER A 615 -20.87 -10.22 -19.27
C SER A 615 -20.22 -11.45 -19.90
N PHE A 616 -20.91 -12.59 -19.82
CA PHE A 616 -20.41 -13.91 -20.22
C PHE A 616 -20.53 -14.17 -21.73
N GLU A 617 -20.99 -13.20 -22.53
CA GLU A 617 -21.47 -13.45 -23.91
C GLU A 617 -20.49 -13.10 -25.03
N ARG A 618 -19.17 -13.09 -24.81
CA ARG A 618 -18.23 -12.77 -25.90
C ARG A 618 -17.08 -13.75 -26.15
N ASP A 619 -17.13 -14.95 -25.59
CA ASP A 619 -16.02 -15.92 -25.73
C ASP A 619 -16.44 -17.38 -25.99
N LEU A 620 -17.67 -17.64 -26.42
CA LEU A 620 -18.06 -18.95 -26.98
C LEU A 620 -18.64 -18.73 -28.36
N GLY A 621 -17.81 -18.95 -29.38
CA GLY A 621 -18.24 -18.98 -30.77
C GLY A 621 -19.32 -20.06 -30.96
N ALA A 622 -20.34 -19.73 -31.75
CA ALA A 622 -21.40 -20.65 -32.11
C ALA A 622 -20.83 -21.95 -32.73
N PRO A 623 -21.39 -23.13 -32.39
CA PRO A 623 -20.95 -24.39 -32.97
C PRO A 623 -21.40 -24.49 -34.43
N ARG A 624 -20.45 -24.79 -35.33
CA ARG A 624 -20.75 -25.18 -36.72
C ARG A 624 -21.09 -26.68 -36.74
N PRO A 625 -22.09 -27.13 -37.53
CA PRO A 625 -22.38 -28.55 -37.68
C PRO A 625 -21.31 -29.22 -38.56
N HIS A 626 -20.67 -30.26 -38.02
CA HIS A 626 -19.80 -31.14 -38.80
C HIS A 626 -20.63 -32.20 -39.51
N VAL A 627 -20.64 -32.17 -40.84
CA VAL A 627 -21.05 -33.28 -41.70
C VAL A 627 -19.88 -34.27 -41.75
N VAL A 628 -20.17 -35.51 -41.36
CA VAL A 628 -19.25 -36.66 -41.41
C VAL A 628 -19.00 -37.04 -42.88
N LYS A 629 -17.74 -37.20 -43.27
CA LYS A 629 -17.37 -37.91 -44.50
C LYS A 629 -16.38 -39.03 -44.15
N ALA A 630 -16.69 -40.22 -44.65
CA ALA A 630 -16.06 -41.48 -44.35
C ALA A 630 -14.67 -41.67 -45.00
N ALA A 631 -13.99 -42.71 -44.51
CA ALA A 631 -12.59 -43.06 -44.61
C ALA A 631 -12.04 -43.29 -46.02
N GLN A 632 -10.75 -42.98 -46.19
CA GLN A 632 -9.83 -43.70 -47.09
C GLN A 632 -8.47 -43.87 -46.40
N SER A 633 -7.97 -45.09 -46.51
CA SER A 633 -6.69 -45.68 -46.08
C SER A 633 -5.48 -45.09 -46.81
N HIS A 634 -4.31 -45.04 -46.15
CA HIS A 634 -3.02 -45.57 -46.65
C HIS A 634 -1.86 -45.27 -45.67
N ASP A 635 -1.14 -46.35 -45.33
CA ASP A 635 0.31 -46.50 -45.12
C ASP A 635 1.12 -45.77 -44.03
N ALA A 636 2.20 -46.44 -43.66
CA ALA A 636 2.91 -46.38 -42.38
C ALA A 636 4.15 -45.45 -42.35
N ALA A 637 4.40 -44.90 -41.14
CA ALA A 637 5.64 -44.33 -40.57
C ALA A 637 6.21 -43.04 -41.21
N PRO A 638 6.87 -42.12 -40.45
CA PRO A 638 7.62 -42.34 -39.20
C PRO A 638 7.28 -41.40 -38.04
N VAL A 639 7.87 -41.71 -36.88
CA VAL A 639 7.86 -40.93 -35.63
C VAL A 639 8.19 -39.45 -35.91
N GLU A 640 7.23 -38.57 -35.68
CA GLU A 640 7.45 -37.12 -35.74
C GLU A 640 8.29 -36.65 -34.53
N PRO A 641 9.24 -35.71 -34.75
CA PRO A 641 9.96 -35.08 -33.67
C PRO A 641 9.04 -34.17 -32.86
N VAL A 642 9.07 -34.33 -31.53
CA VAL A 642 8.38 -33.48 -30.56
C VAL A 642 8.61 -32.00 -30.90
N GLU A 643 7.52 -31.26 -31.13
CA GLU A 643 7.54 -29.83 -31.44
C GLU A 643 8.41 -29.04 -30.44
N PRO A 644 9.35 -28.18 -30.90
CA PRO A 644 10.12 -27.35 -29.99
C PRO A 644 9.24 -26.27 -29.36
N TYR A 645 9.08 -26.36 -28.05
CA TYR A 645 8.38 -25.36 -27.23
C TYR A 645 9.02 -23.96 -27.38
N THR A 646 8.27 -23.01 -27.95
CA THR A 646 8.71 -21.63 -28.26
C THR A 646 8.65 -20.66 -27.07
N GLY A 647 8.94 -21.15 -25.87
CA GLY A 647 9.13 -20.33 -24.67
C GLY A 647 10.42 -19.52 -24.73
N ARG A 648 10.46 -18.35 -24.05
CA ARG A 648 11.68 -17.53 -23.92
C ARG A 648 12.81 -18.36 -23.33
N THR A 649 13.83 -18.63 -24.13
CA THR A 649 15.02 -19.33 -23.70
C THR A 649 15.70 -18.58 -22.55
N LEU A 650 15.77 -19.20 -21.36
CA LEU A 650 16.42 -18.59 -20.18
C LEU A 650 17.92 -18.30 -20.36
N VAL A 651 18.54 -19.02 -21.27
CA VAL A 651 19.94 -18.88 -21.67
C VAL A 651 19.93 -18.96 -23.19
N LYS A 652 20.51 -17.94 -23.86
CA LYS A 652 20.54 -17.83 -25.33
C LYS A 652 21.60 -18.72 -25.97
N ASP A 653 22.63 -19.08 -25.21
CA ASP A 653 23.75 -19.88 -25.68
C ASP A 653 23.97 -21.07 -24.73
N PRO A 654 23.66 -22.31 -25.14
CA PRO A 654 23.83 -23.50 -24.31
C PRO A 654 25.30 -23.82 -24.03
N THR A 655 26.26 -23.25 -24.79
CA THR A 655 27.70 -23.41 -24.55
C THR A 655 28.22 -22.60 -23.35
N ALA A 656 27.39 -21.69 -22.81
CA ALA A 656 27.74 -20.86 -21.65
C ALA A 656 27.57 -21.59 -20.29
N VAL A 657 27.19 -22.87 -20.31
CA VAL A 657 27.02 -23.72 -19.14
C VAL A 657 28.11 -24.78 -19.17
N ARG A 658 28.82 -24.95 -18.05
CA ARG A 658 29.85 -25.99 -17.92
C ARG A 658 29.27 -27.40 -18.12
N PRO A 659 30.08 -28.35 -18.59
CA PRO A 659 29.74 -29.77 -18.57
C PRO A 659 29.34 -30.21 -17.15
N LEU A 660 28.42 -31.17 -17.06
CA LEU A 660 27.82 -31.56 -15.78
C LEU A 660 28.84 -31.90 -14.68
N GLY A 661 29.92 -32.60 -15.01
CA GLY A 661 30.96 -32.96 -14.04
C GLY A 661 31.77 -31.77 -13.50
N GLU A 662 32.03 -30.77 -14.34
CA GLU A 662 32.68 -29.51 -13.94
C GLU A 662 31.71 -28.61 -13.17
N LEU A 663 30.43 -28.61 -13.55
CA LEU A 663 29.40 -27.88 -12.85
C LEU A 663 29.26 -28.38 -11.41
N THR A 664 29.18 -29.70 -11.18
CA THR A 664 29.01 -30.26 -9.84
C THR A 664 30.26 -30.08 -8.96
N SER A 665 31.46 -30.03 -9.52
CA SER A 665 32.69 -29.77 -8.76
C SER A 665 32.93 -28.28 -8.46
N ALA A 666 32.25 -27.37 -9.16
CA ALA A 666 32.37 -25.93 -8.93
C ALA A 666 31.62 -25.45 -7.66
N GLY A 667 32.28 -24.59 -6.88
CA GLY A 667 31.66 -23.85 -5.77
C GLY A 667 30.72 -22.75 -6.27
N TRP A 668 29.73 -22.33 -5.48
CA TRP A 668 28.69 -21.41 -5.95
C TRP A 668 29.23 -20.07 -6.50
N LYS A 669 30.34 -19.59 -5.94
CA LYS A 669 30.98 -18.33 -6.34
C LYS A 669 31.68 -18.39 -7.70
N SER A 670 32.08 -19.58 -8.18
CA SER A 670 32.73 -19.73 -9.49
C SER A 670 31.72 -19.99 -10.62
N LEU A 671 30.44 -20.15 -10.29
CA LEU A 671 29.36 -20.34 -11.26
C LEU A 671 29.07 -19.04 -12.03
N THR A 672 28.77 -19.19 -13.32
CA THR A 672 28.33 -18.06 -14.16
C THR A 672 26.94 -17.59 -13.73
N LYS A 673 26.59 -16.35 -14.06
CA LYS A 673 25.24 -15.82 -13.75
C LYS A 673 24.11 -16.66 -14.38
N ALA A 674 24.38 -17.30 -15.51
CA ALA A 674 23.43 -18.18 -16.18
C ALA A 674 23.24 -19.49 -15.39
N GLU A 675 24.33 -20.13 -14.98
CA GLU A 675 24.32 -21.34 -14.15
C GLU A 675 23.59 -21.11 -12.82
N VAL A 676 23.91 -20.01 -12.14
CA VAL A 676 23.24 -19.63 -10.88
C VAL A 676 21.73 -19.44 -11.07
N ALA A 677 21.29 -18.89 -12.20
CA ALA A 677 19.87 -18.71 -12.48
C ALA A 677 19.16 -20.05 -12.73
N LEU A 678 19.79 -20.96 -13.49
CA LEU A 678 19.25 -22.31 -13.74
C LEU A 678 19.15 -23.12 -12.45
N LEU A 679 20.19 -23.10 -11.61
CA LEU A 679 20.20 -23.79 -10.32
C LEU A 679 19.15 -23.22 -9.35
N LYS A 680 18.97 -21.90 -9.30
CA LYS A 680 17.91 -21.27 -8.48
C LYS A 680 16.50 -21.70 -8.90
N ASN A 681 16.25 -21.91 -10.20
CA ASN A 681 14.95 -22.43 -10.65
C ASN A 681 14.69 -23.86 -10.17
N LEU A 682 15.76 -24.64 -10.01
CA LEU A 682 15.77 -25.96 -9.37
C LEU A 682 15.86 -25.87 -7.84
N GLY A 683 15.56 -24.71 -7.24
CA GLY A 683 15.48 -24.53 -5.80
C GLY A 683 16.83 -24.50 -5.06
N TRP A 684 17.96 -24.50 -5.77
CA TRP A 684 19.27 -24.39 -5.13
C TRP A 684 19.51 -22.98 -4.59
N SER A 685 20.05 -22.94 -3.38
CA SER A 685 20.66 -21.77 -2.76
C SER A 685 22.17 -21.95 -2.65
N GLN A 686 22.88 -20.85 -2.42
CA GLN A 686 24.32 -20.89 -2.18
C GLN A 686 24.69 -21.86 -1.05
N GLN A 687 23.99 -21.75 0.09
CA GLN A 687 24.24 -22.58 1.25
C GLN A 687 24.06 -24.06 0.93
N THR A 688 22.95 -24.44 0.28
CA THR A 688 22.66 -25.83 -0.08
C THR A 688 23.63 -26.40 -1.12
N TRP A 689 24.14 -25.55 -2.03
CA TRP A 689 25.08 -25.97 -3.07
C TRP A 689 26.49 -26.16 -2.54
N ASP A 690 26.96 -25.25 -1.68
CA ASP A 690 28.29 -25.32 -1.09
C ASP A 690 28.39 -26.46 -0.06
N THR A 691 27.27 -26.94 0.48
CA THR A 691 27.21 -28.11 1.39
C THR A 691 26.71 -29.39 0.73
N LYS A 692 26.57 -29.45 -0.60
CA LYS A 692 25.88 -30.56 -1.30
C LYS A 692 26.53 -31.93 -1.09
N ASP A 693 27.85 -31.96 -0.85
CA ASP A 693 28.63 -33.19 -0.65
C ASP A 693 28.63 -33.66 0.82
N GLN A 694 28.00 -32.91 1.73
CA GLN A 694 27.90 -33.31 3.14
C GLN A 694 26.80 -34.36 3.35
N PRO A 695 26.96 -35.32 4.27
CA PRO A 695 25.91 -36.30 4.58
C PRO A 695 24.63 -35.67 5.15
N ALA A 696 24.72 -34.44 5.68
CA ALA A 696 23.59 -33.66 6.17
C ALA A 696 23.03 -32.66 5.13
N ALA A 697 23.47 -32.74 3.86
CA ALA A 697 23.04 -31.83 2.81
C ALA A 697 21.53 -31.90 2.59
N ARG A 698 20.86 -30.74 2.65
CA ARG A 698 19.45 -30.62 2.25
C ARG A 698 19.38 -30.28 0.78
N TRP A 699 19.06 -31.28 -0.04
CA TRP A 699 18.84 -31.11 -1.47
C TRP A 699 17.46 -30.47 -1.73
N PRO A 700 17.32 -29.62 -2.77
CA PRO A 700 16.02 -29.05 -3.11
C PRO A 700 15.00 -30.12 -3.51
N MET A 701 13.71 -29.90 -3.21
CA MET A 701 12.62 -30.85 -3.53
C MET A 701 12.55 -31.24 -5.01
N SER A 702 12.94 -30.35 -5.92
CA SER A 702 12.99 -30.68 -7.36
C SER A 702 13.97 -31.80 -7.68
N MET A 703 15.05 -31.99 -6.91
CA MET A 703 16.00 -33.09 -7.09
C MET A 703 15.42 -34.46 -6.69
N ALA A 704 14.30 -34.48 -5.96
CA ALA A 704 13.54 -35.67 -5.62
C ALA A 704 12.31 -35.85 -6.52
N THR A 705 12.12 -34.98 -7.52
CA THR A 705 10.94 -34.98 -8.38
C THR A 705 11.31 -35.54 -9.77
N PRO A 706 10.60 -36.58 -10.27
CA PRO A 706 10.80 -37.09 -11.61
C PRO A 706 10.64 -36.00 -12.68
N PHE A 707 11.37 -36.11 -13.79
CA PHE A 707 11.45 -35.10 -14.84
C PHE A 707 10.07 -34.70 -15.36
N ALA A 708 9.18 -35.67 -15.56
CA ALA A 708 7.80 -35.43 -16.02
C ALA A 708 6.96 -34.57 -15.05
N SER A 709 7.28 -34.64 -13.75
CA SER A 709 6.56 -33.90 -12.69
C SER A 709 7.15 -32.51 -12.41
N LEU A 710 8.28 -32.16 -13.04
CA LEU A 710 8.86 -30.84 -12.94
C LEU A 710 8.02 -29.79 -13.67
N THR A 711 7.97 -28.58 -13.12
CA THR A 711 7.35 -27.43 -13.81
C THR A 711 8.05 -27.18 -15.15
N PRO A 712 7.38 -26.59 -16.16
CA PRO A 712 7.99 -26.32 -17.46
C PRO A 712 9.33 -25.55 -17.37
N LEU A 713 9.41 -24.60 -16.44
CA LEU A 713 10.63 -23.83 -16.17
C LEU A 713 11.77 -24.69 -15.61
N GLN A 714 11.44 -25.64 -14.74
CA GLN A 714 12.40 -26.57 -14.17
C GLN A 714 12.90 -27.57 -15.21
N ARG A 715 12.01 -28.10 -16.07
CA ARG A 715 12.40 -28.99 -17.18
C ARG A 715 13.37 -28.31 -18.14
N GLU A 716 13.09 -27.06 -18.52
CA GLU A 716 14.01 -26.27 -19.34
C GLU A 716 15.36 -26.07 -18.61
N SER A 717 15.32 -25.84 -17.30
CA SER A 717 16.54 -25.65 -16.51
C SER A 717 17.37 -26.94 -16.43
N VAL A 718 16.74 -28.10 -16.24
CA VAL A 718 17.40 -29.42 -16.25
C VAL A 718 18.05 -29.71 -17.60
N SER A 719 17.30 -29.51 -18.70
CA SER A 719 17.82 -29.74 -20.05
C SER A 719 19.02 -28.83 -20.37
N LYS A 720 18.98 -27.56 -19.95
CA LYS A 720 20.09 -26.61 -20.16
C LYS A 720 21.29 -26.83 -19.26
N LEU A 721 21.14 -27.55 -18.16
CA LEU A 721 22.26 -28.01 -17.34
C LEU A 721 22.90 -29.29 -17.90
N GLY A 722 22.43 -29.78 -19.06
CA GLY A 722 23.01 -30.93 -19.75
C GLY A 722 22.45 -32.28 -19.31
N PHE A 723 21.37 -32.32 -18.54
CA PHE A 723 20.71 -33.57 -18.20
C PHE A 723 19.68 -33.96 -19.27
N SER A 724 19.72 -35.22 -19.69
CA SER A 724 18.58 -35.83 -20.37
C SER A 724 17.47 -36.18 -19.35
N ALA A 725 16.23 -36.32 -19.81
CA ALA A 725 15.13 -36.79 -18.98
C ALA A 725 15.45 -38.13 -18.26
N PRO A 726 15.96 -39.17 -18.95
CA PRO A 726 16.32 -40.42 -18.27
C PRO A 726 17.50 -40.28 -17.31
N ASP A 727 18.49 -39.43 -17.58
CA ASP A 727 19.61 -39.20 -16.65
C ASP A 727 19.14 -38.50 -15.37
N TRP A 728 18.21 -37.55 -15.51
CA TRP A 728 17.57 -36.91 -14.36
C TRP A 728 16.80 -37.92 -13.52
N ASP A 729 15.96 -38.74 -14.15
CA ASP A 729 15.15 -39.73 -13.44
C ASP A 729 16.00 -40.81 -12.75
N ARG A 730 17.11 -41.26 -13.38
CA ARG A 730 18.08 -42.14 -12.73
C ARG A 730 18.69 -41.50 -11.49
N ARG A 731 18.98 -40.20 -11.54
CA ARG A 731 19.54 -39.47 -10.40
C ARG A 731 18.52 -39.28 -9.28
N VAL A 732 17.27 -38.97 -9.62
CA VAL A 732 16.16 -38.94 -8.66
C VAL A 732 16.00 -40.31 -7.99
N GLN A 733 16.06 -41.40 -8.75
CA GLN A 733 15.99 -42.76 -8.20
C GLN A 733 17.16 -43.07 -7.26
N ALA A 734 18.39 -42.77 -7.66
CA ALA A 734 19.58 -42.92 -6.80
C ALA A 734 19.43 -42.15 -5.48
N PHE A 735 18.92 -40.92 -5.56
CA PHE A 735 18.65 -40.06 -4.42
C PHE A 735 17.57 -40.63 -3.50
N THR A 736 16.45 -41.11 -4.04
CA THR A 736 15.37 -41.75 -3.24
C THR A 736 15.80 -43.04 -2.57
N MET A 737 16.81 -43.73 -3.11
CA MET A 737 17.36 -44.96 -2.54
C MET A 737 18.49 -44.71 -1.53
N GLY A 738 18.79 -43.46 -1.18
CA GLY A 738 19.82 -43.12 -0.20
C GLY A 738 21.25 -43.42 -0.66
N LYS A 739 21.46 -43.63 -1.96
CA LYS A 739 22.81 -43.74 -2.55
C LYS A 739 23.29 -42.32 -2.85
N ASN A 740 24.50 -41.97 -2.39
CA ASN A 740 25.11 -40.70 -2.75
C ASN A 740 25.15 -40.58 -4.29
N ALA A 741 24.51 -39.55 -4.85
CA ALA A 741 24.08 -39.45 -6.25
C ALA A 741 24.93 -38.54 -7.14
#